data_AF-A0A951PG62-F1
#
_entry.id   AF-A0A951PG62-F1
#
_cell.length_a   1.000
_cell.length_b   1.000
_cell.length_c   1.000
_cell.angle_alpha   90.00
_cell.angle_beta   90.00
_cell.angle_gamma   90.00
#
_symmetry.space_group_name_H-M   'P 1'
#
loop_
_entity.id
_entity.type
_entity.pdbx_description
1 polymer ?
#
loop_
_entity_poly.entity_id
_entity_poly.type
_entity_poly.pdbx_seq_one_letter_code
_entity_poly.pdbx_strand_id
1 'polypeptide(L)'
;MFKITEHVEFNASGRAVCPSCAQDGKSTKLNLSLIPDTDGAYKCFRGCSPEMIRSALGASKPQQIPQALATPVRVTTVSPSQVKTANQQLLDSAGPAKQWLHDRLITDEMISRYQLGKARSAAGNRHLPAISIPIPANADGTAYYQKKRVAPWDATASELPGYMAWSQKGLPALVWFSYLPAEASQTWLCEGEWDAMLLGWHVRQADLPVAVASFTCGCKNVPPADQLELLPGDVTIFYDRNDKPLKDGSRPGDDGALKAAKALGDRAKLGKVPMFLDSEAQGWDVTDAFKAGYTLTHFVAAAAAATAPPAPPEVKKHNPLRERLVWNDELMARAPDYTEWLVDELLTANELFLLAAGPRAGKSLMAMTLAKAVAEGGEFLGRPVTQGTVIYVCMEDGENKLKARETAQGWSEGLPVVWLQKFKLSELPYLRELVEELDPRLVIIDTLSRVKDSGVSESSAEMSQLLDPIQEMAKDLECCCLLVHHTGKVNLDTADQIDVFDTIRGSSAIRAVCRGTMVLAAGERNYRLCVENGWGKHDLNIILDANTLTWRLIGEWKPTINGDQKSRVIQYLKQTQEASLEQMHADLDIPRDSLYKVLSKLATAEVAEEKVVKKGRRRCYVYTLELFHKAESLLDYIGQNPIQSNRPNPDTASDRCPIGQNLLFSSDASGSIIDQSVTCASLIDDRSDSLREVVQYKLKRGSNPGRAKVLPIGQLLDSTFSEVPQSQTEQASQPIGSLLDSIGQRDKSESRIDQSGTCASWENLKQGDWVEFLHKGKWFLAEFVRQHPNMKYSRHSRSLEAAIVVQLADESTATITFDRLRRPVEGE
;
A
#
# COMPACT_ATOMS: atom_id res chain seq x y z
N MET A 1 -7.29 -2.81 -34.92
CA MET A 1 -6.26 -1.78 -35.19
C MET A 1 -6.96 -0.42 -35.05
N PHE A 2 -6.46 0.51 -34.25
CA PHE A 2 -7.11 1.82 -34.05
C PHE A 2 -7.00 2.66 -35.34
N LYS A 3 -8.13 3.12 -35.90
CA LYS A 3 -8.16 4.01 -37.07
C LYS A 3 -8.64 5.40 -36.65
N ILE A 4 -7.80 6.41 -36.81
CA ILE A 4 -8.13 7.78 -36.37
C ILE A 4 -9.31 8.38 -37.15
N THR A 5 -9.52 7.93 -38.38
CA THR A 5 -10.62 8.37 -39.26
C THR A 5 -12.00 7.95 -38.75
N GLU A 6 -12.06 6.98 -37.83
CA GLU A 6 -13.31 6.58 -37.16
C GLU A 6 -13.67 7.50 -35.99
N HIS A 7 -12.73 8.35 -35.54
CA HIS A 7 -12.87 9.16 -34.33
C HIS A 7 -12.71 10.67 -34.58
N VAL A 8 -12.13 11.08 -35.72
CA VAL A 8 -11.87 12.47 -36.06
C VAL A 8 -12.24 12.70 -37.52
N GLU A 9 -13.08 13.70 -37.78
CA GLU A 9 -13.41 14.13 -39.14
C GLU A 9 -12.26 14.93 -39.77
N PHE A 10 -11.78 14.47 -40.93
CA PHE A 10 -10.77 15.16 -41.73
C PHE A 10 -11.44 15.88 -42.90
N ASN A 11 -10.92 17.06 -43.24
CA ASN A 11 -11.37 17.78 -44.42
C ASN A 11 -10.89 17.10 -45.73
N ALA A 12 -11.32 17.63 -46.88
CA ALA A 12 -10.94 17.11 -48.20
C ALA A 12 -9.42 17.08 -48.47
N SER A 13 -8.60 17.80 -47.69
CA SER A 13 -7.14 17.78 -47.76
C SER A 13 -6.47 16.83 -46.75
N GLY A 14 -7.25 15.99 -46.06
CA GLY A 14 -6.75 15.06 -45.05
C GLY A 14 -6.27 15.72 -43.76
N ARG A 15 -6.80 16.91 -43.40
CA ARG A 15 -6.44 17.66 -42.19
C ARG A 15 -7.61 17.82 -41.22
N ALA A 16 -7.29 17.75 -39.92
CA ALA A 16 -8.24 17.90 -38.82
C ALA A 16 -7.61 18.69 -37.66
N VAL A 17 -8.42 19.07 -36.67
CA VAL A 17 -7.91 19.58 -35.39
C VAL A 17 -7.50 18.38 -34.52
N CYS A 18 -6.30 18.43 -33.95
CA CYS A 18 -5.80 17.40 -33.05
C CYS A 18 -6.56 17.43 -31.71
N PRO A 19 -7.25 16.34 -31.31
CA PRO A 19 -8.07 16.29 -30.09
C PRO A 19 -7.32 16.64 -28.80
N SER A 20 -6.10 16.11 -28.64
CA SER A 20 -5.26 16.39 -27.47
C SER A 20 -4.84 17.86 -27.42
N CYS A 21 -4.38 18.39 -28.55
CA CYS A 21 -3.97 19.78 -28.65
C CYS A 21 -5.17 20.77 -28.55
N ALA A 22 -6.42 20.29 -28.71
CA ALA A 22 -7.65 21.07 -28.49
C ALA A 22 -8.06 21.13 -27.00
N GLN A 23 -7.84 20.05 -26.24
CA GLN A 23 -8.08 20.01 -24.79
C GLN A 23 -7.16 20.97 -24.02
N ASP A 24 -5.94 21.19 -24.49
CA ASP A 24 -4.98 22.15 -23.91
C ASP A 24 -5.36 23.64 -24.15
N GLY A 25 -6.51 23.93 -24.80
CA GLY A 25 -6.98 25.29 -25.06
C GLY A 25 -6.13 26.11 -26.03
N LYS A 26 -5.15 25.50 -26.72
CA LYS A 26 -4.10 26.21 -27.47
C LYS A 26 -4.20 26.16 -29.00
N SER A 27 -5.23 25.56 -29.63
CA SER A 27 -5.34 25.58 -31.10
C SER A 27 -6.76 25.36 -31.64
N THR A 28 -7.25 26.32 -32.44
CA THR A 28 -8.40 26.18 -33.34
C THR A 28 -8.00 25.81 -34.78
N LYS A 29 -6.70 25.60 -35.03
CA LYS A 29 -6.14 25.34 -36.38
C LYS A 29 -6.01 23.84 -36.66
N LEU A 30 -6.19 23.47 -37.93
CA LEU A 30 -6.01 22.11 -38.45
C LEU A 30 -4.54 21.68 -38.35
N ASN A 31 -4.19 21.00 -37.27
CA ASN A 31 -2.84 20.60 -36.89
C ASN A 31 -2.64 19.07 -36.83
N LEU A 32 -3.65 18.29 -37.20
CA LEU A 32 -3.59 16.85 -37.41
C LEU A 32 -3.68 16.56 -38.91
N SER A 33 -2.82 15.68 -39.44
CA SER A 33 -2.83 15.29 -40.85
C SER A 33 -2.77 13.78 -40.98
N LEU A 34 -3.54 13.21 -41.91
CA LEU A 34 -3.34 11.84 -42.35
C LEU A 34 -2.03 11.72 -43.13
N ILE A 35 -1.39 10.56 -43.03
CA ILE A 35 -0.22 10.20 -43.82
C ILE A 35 -0.73 9.48 -45.08
N PRO A 36 -0.43 9.98 -46.30
CA PRO A 36 -0.82 9.32 -47.54
C PRO A 36 -0.32 7.86 -47.60
N ASP A 37 -1.05 7.00 -48.29
CA ASP A 37 -0.70 5.58 -48.52
C ASP A 37 -0.54 4.73 -47.25
N THR A 38 -1.21 5.12 -46.16
CA THR A 38 -1.26 4.35 -44.90
C THR A 38 -2.71 4.08 -44.49
N ASP A 39 -2.97 2.93 -43.84
CA ASP A 39 -4.31 2.58 -43.32
C ASP A 39 -4.63 3.35 -42.03
N GLY A 40 -4.84 4.68 -42.16
CA GLY A 40 -5.28 5.55 -41.06
C GLY A 40 -4.16 6.05 -40.15
N ALA A 41 -2.90 6.10 -40.61
CA ALA A 41 -1.82 6.73 -39.85
C ALA A 41 -1.91 8.26 -39.93
N TYR A 42 -1.51 8.94 -38.86
CA TYR A 42 -1.66 10.38 -38.71
C TYR A 42 -0.49 10.99 -37.97
N LYS A 43 -0.29 12.30 -38.16
CA LYS A 43 0.72 13.09 -37.48
C LYS A 43 0.14 14.40 -37.01
N CYS A 44 0.46 14.79 -35.77
CA CYS A 44 0.20 16.14 -35.28
C CYS A 44 1.42 17.03 -35.54
N PHE A 45 1.23 18.17 -36.19
CA PHE A 45 2.28 19.16 -36.46
C PHE A 45 2.76 19.92 -35.23
N ARG A 46 2.08 19.77 -34.09
CA ARG A 46 2.52 20.29 -32.79
C ARG A 46 3.21 19.25 -31.90
N GLY A 47 3.38 18.02 -32.39
CA GLY A 47 4.10 16.98 -31.66
C GLY A 47 3.27 16.21 -30.63
N CYS A 48 1.94 16.38 -30.59
CA CYS A 48 1.05 15.52 -29.79
C CYS A 48 1.27 14.04 -30.19
N SER A 49 1.59 13.15 -29.24
CA SER A 49 1.86 11.73 -29.52
C SER A 49 0.58 10.96 -29.86
N PRO A 50 0.65 9.80 -30.55
CA PRO A 50 -0.54 8.98 -30.83
C PRO A 50 -1.30 8.58 -29.55
N GLU A 51 -0.58 8.37 -28.44
CA GLU A 51 -1.15 8.02 -27.14
C GLU A 51 -1.90 9.19 -26.50
N MET A 52 -1.31 10.39 -26.53
CA MET A 52 -1.98 11.62 -26.06
C MET A 52 -3.28 11.85 -26.85
N ILE A 53 -3.25 11.65 -28.15
CA ILE A 53 -4.41 11.82 -29.04
C ILE A 53 -5.50 10.77 -28.75
N ARG A 54 -5.11 9.50 -28.52
CA ARG A 54 -6.06 8.42 -28.18
C ARG A 54 -6.68 8.61 -26.80
N SER A 55 -5.88 9.05 -25.82
CA SER A 55 -6.36 9.39 -24.47
C SER A 55 -7.37 10.53 -24.53
N ALA A 56 -7.11 11.57 -25.34
CA ALA A 56 -8.05 12.66 -25.55
C ALA A 56 -9.36 12.23 -26.22
N LEU A 57 -9.34 11.12 -26.98
CA LEU A 57 -10.51 10.51 -27.61
C LEU A 57 -11.20 9.44 -26.73
N GLY A 58 -10.68 9.17 -25.53
CA GLY A 58 -11.21 8.12 -24.65
C GLY A 58 -10.98 6.68 -25.15
N ALA A 59 -10.07 6.48 -26.10
CA ALA A 59 -9.76 5.15 -26.61
C ALA A 59 -8.81 4.40 -25.65
N SER A 60 -9.17 3.17 -25.29
CA SER A 60 -8.37 2.32 -24.40
C SER A 60 -6.99 2.00 -25.00
N LYS A 61 -5.98 1.86 -24.13
CA LYS A 61 -4.62 1.49 -24.50
C LYS A 61 -4.66 0.11 -25.19
N PRO A 62 -4.11 -0.08 -26.40
CA PRO A 62 -3.97 -1.42 -26.93
C PRO A 62 -3.12 -2.23 -25.95
N GLN A 63 -3.59 -3.42 -25.59
CA GLN A 63 -2.74 -4.40 -24.89
C GLN A 63 -1.42 -4.50 -25.66
N GLN A 64 -0.31 -4.38 -24.94
CA GLN A 64 1.00 -4.70 -25.49
C GLN A 64 1.00 -6.20 -25.82
N ILE A 65 0.60 -6.52 -27.04
CA ILE A 65 1.08 -7.72 -27.71
C ILE A 65 2.59 -7.52 -27.81
N PRO A 66 3.44 -8.48 -27.39
CA PRO A 66 4.88 -8.35 -27.53
C PRO A 66 5.21 -7.97 -28.98
N GLN A 67 5.71 -6.75 -29.18
CA GLN A 67 6.15 -6.29 -30.48
C GLN A 67 7.49 -6.96 -30.81
N ALA A 68 7.41 -8.19 -31.27
CA ALA A 68 8.22 -8.64 -32.38
C ALA A 68 7.31 -8.70 -33.62
N LEU A 69 6.78 -7.54 -34.03
CA LEU A 69 6.39 -7.38 -35.43
C LEU A 69 7.69 -7.37 -36.22
N ALA A 70 8.12 -8.57 -36.60
CA ALA A 70 9.22 -8.78 -37.51
C ALA A 70 9.03 -7.84 -38.71
N THR A 71 9.96 -6.90 -38.87
CA THR A 71 10.20 -6.28 -40.17
C THR A 71 10.19 -7.41 -41.20
N PRO A 72 9.41 -7.35 -42.31
CA PRO A 72 9.39 -8.44 -43.27
C PRO A 72 10.84 -8.69 -43.68
N VAL A 73 11.36 -9.84 -43.26
CA VAL A 73 12.74 -10.23 -43.59
C VAL A 73 12.77 -10.23 -45.10
N ARG A 74 13.66 -9.46 -45.72
CA ARG A 74 13.84 -9.47 -47.17
C ARG A 74 14.21 -10.89 -47.59
N VAL A 75 13.20 -11.66 -47.97
CA VAL A 75 13.33 -13.03 -48.42
C VAL A 75 14.15 -12.99 -49.71
N THR A 76 15.31 -13.65 -49.69
CA THR A 76 16.23 -13.66 -50.84
C THR A 76 16.27 -15.09 -51.38
N THR A 77 15.74 -15.29 -52.58
CA THR A 77 15.79 -16.57 -53.29
C THR A 77 16.85 -16.55 -54.39
N VAL A 78 17.33 -17.74 -54.76
CA VAL A 78 18.20 -17.96 -55.92
C VAL A 78 17.49 -18.82 -56.97
N SER A 79 17.88 -18.67 -58.24
CA SER A 79 17.29 -19.44 -59.33
C SER A 79 17.82 -20.88 -59.37
N PRO A 80 17.10 -21.82 -60.00
CA PRO A 80 17.56 -23.19 -60.17
C PRO A 80 18.86 -23.28 -60.97
N SER A 81 19.08 -22.37 -61.92
CA SER A 81 20.34 -22.28 -62.68
C SER A 81 21.52 -21.90 -61.78
N GLN A 82 21.35 -20.94 -60.87
CA GLN A 82 22.39 -20.56 -59.90
C GLN A 82 22.74 -21.70 -58.95
N VAL A 83 21.74 -22.45 -58.47
CA VAL A 83 21.94 -23.64 -57.63
C VAL A 83 22.74 -24.70 -58.39
N LYS A 84 22.36 -25.03 -59.63
CA LYS A 84 23.09 -25.98 -60.48
C LYS A 84 24.54 -25.55 -60.72
N THR A 85 24.78 -24.28 -61.03
CA THR A 85 26.13 -23.75 -61.21
C THR A 85 26.96 -23.86 -59.93
N ALA A 86 26.40 -23.49 -58.77
CA ALA A 86 27.10 -23.59 -57.49
C ALA A 86 27.40 -25.05 -57.11
N ASN A 87 26.50 -25.98 -57.43
CA ASN A 87 26.68 -27.41 -57.22
C ASN A 87 27.81 -27.98 -58.08
N GLN A 88 27.81 -27.68 -59.39
CA GLN A 88 28.89 -28.10 -60.28
C GLN A 88 30.24 -27.54 -59.83
N GLN A 89 30.28 -26.27 -59.41
CA GLN A 89 31.49 -25.64 -58.86
C GLN A 89 32.01 -26.32 -57.58
N LEU A 90 31.13 -26.93 -56.77
CA LEU A 90 31.54 -27.68 -55.59
C LEU A 90 32.07 -29.06 -55.99
N LEU A 91 31.37 -29.77 -56.88
CA LEU A 91 31.75 -31.08 -57.39
C LEU A 91 33.11 -31.06 -58.08
N ASP A 92 33.36 -30.05 -58.92
CA ASP A 92 34.61 -29.86 -59.65
C ASP A 92 35.77 -29.40 -58.75
N SER A 93 35.48 -28.97 -57.52
CA SER A 93 36.50 -28.46 -56.61
C SER A 93 37.19 -29.59 -55.82
N ALA A 94 38.52 -29.61 -55.82
CA ALA A 94 39.32 -30.41 -54.89
C ALA A 94 39.62 -29.65 -53.59
N GLY A 95 38.66 -28.84 -53.11
CA GLY A 95 38.86 -27.88 -52.01
C GLY A 95 38.46 -28.41 -50.62
N PRO A 96 38.82 -27.67 -49.56
CA PRO A 96 38.54 -28.07 -48.17
C PRO A 96 37.04 -28.20 -47.86
N ALA A 97 36.18 -27.51 -48.63
CA ALA A 97 34.73 -27.65 -48.51
C ALA A 97 34.23 -29.05 -48.85
N LYS A 98 34.77 -29.64 -49.92
CA LYS A 98 34.39 -30.97 -50.38
C LYS A 98 34.95 -32.05 -49.45
N GLN A 99 36.21 -31.90 -49.03
CA GLN A 99 36.81 -32.78 -48.02
C GLN A 99 36.00 -32.80 -46.72
N TRP A 100 35.61 -31.62 -46.21
CA TRP A 100 34.82 -31.49 -44.98
C TRP A 100 33.46 -32.21 -45.06
N LEU A 101 32.85 -32.29 -46.25
CA LEU A 101 31.63 -33.05 -46.50
C LEU A 101 31.90 -34.56 -46.51
N HIS A 102 32.97 -35.01 -47.16
CA HIS A 102 33.38 -36.41 -47.14
C HIS A 102 33.71 -36.93 -45.73
N ASP A 103 34.34 -36.10 -44.90
CA ASP A 103 34.61 -36.40 -43.49
C ASP A 103 33.31 -36.56 -42.65
N ARG A 104 32.15 -36.22 -43.23
CA ARG A 104 30.80 -36.41 -42.68
C ARG A 104 29.97 -37.43 -43.45
N LEU A 105 30.63 -38.27 -44.24
CA LEU A 105 30.00 -39.33 -45.05
C LEU A 105 29.08 -38.79 -46.16
N ILE A 106 29.16 -37.50 -46.49
CA ILE A 106 28.44 -36.92 -47.63
C ILE A 106 29.28 -37.15 -48.89
N THR A 107 28.81 -38.06 -49.76
CA THR A 107 29.49 -38.44 -51.01
C THR A 107 29.19 -37.46 -52.16
N ASP A 108 29.92 -37.58 -53.28
CA ASP A 108 29.65 -36.79 -54.49
C ASP A 108 28.24 -36.99 -55.04
N GLU A 109 27.73 -38.21 -54.93
CA GLU A 109 26.35 -38.53 -55.31
C GLU A 109 25.34 -37.78 -54.43
N MET A 110 25.60 -37.71 -53.12
CA MET A 110 24.78 -36.93 -52.19
C MET A 110 24.90 -35.42 -52.46
N ILE A 111 26.12 -34.92 -52.71
CA ILE A 111 26.35 -33.52 -53.10
C ILE A 111 25.52 -33.18 -54.33
N SER A 112 25.54 -34.03 -55.36
CA SER A 112 24.72 -33.85 -56.57
C SER A 112 23.22 -33.91 -56.27
N ARG A 113 22.77 -34.93 -55.53
CA ARG A 113 21.36 -35.18 -55.22
C ARG A 113 20.71 -34.05 -54.41
N TYR A 114 21.40 -33.56 -53.40
CA TYR A 114 20.94 -32.48 -52.51
C TYR A 114 21.34 -31.10 -53.03
N GLN A 115 21.99 -31.03 -54.20
CA GLN A 115 22.40 -29.80 -54.86
C GLN A 115 23.28 -28.90 -53.96
N LEU A 116 24.09 -29.49 -53.09
CA LEU A 116 25.00 -28.75 -52.21
C LEU A 116 25.96 -27.92 -53.06
N GLY A 117 26.10 -26.64 -52.73
CA GLY A 117 26.77 -25.68 -53.60
C GLY A 117 27.94 -24.97 -52.95
N LYS A 118 28.88 -24.51 -53.77
CA LYS A 118 29.95 -23.60 -53.35
C LYS A 118 29.36 -22.20 -53.22
N ALA A 119 29.57 -21.57 -52.07
CA ALA A 119 29.01 -20.26 -51.77
C ALA A 119 30.01 -19.37 -51.03
N ARG A 120 29.60 -18.13 -50.78
CA ARG A 120 30.28 -17.19 -49.88
C ARG A 120 29.27 -16.57 -48.92
N SER A 121 29.73 -16.25 -47.71
CA SER A 121 28.97 -15.49 -46.71
C SER A 121 29.81 -14.36 -46.15
N ALA A 122 29.16 -13.24 -45.85
CA ALA A 122 29.82 -12.12 -45.17
C ALA A 122 30.13 -12.50 -43.71
N ALA A 123 31.30 -12.09 -43.24
CA ALA A 123 31.73 -12.12 -41.84
C ALA A 123 32.47 -10.80 -41.58
N GLY A 124 31.77 -9.85 -40.97
CA GLY A 124 32.23 -8.46 -40.87
C GLY A 124 32.51 -7.85 -42.24
N ASN A 125 33.74 -7.37 -42.45
CA ASN A 125 34.19 -6.77 -43.71
C ASN A 125 34.77 -7.78 -44.71
N ARG A 126 34.73 -9.08 -44.41
CA ARG A 126 35.28 -10.15 -45.27
C ARG A 126 34.16 -11.06 -45.79
N HIS A 127 34.44 -11.75 -46.90
CA HIS A 127 33.57 -12.81 -47.43
C HIS A 127 34.28 -14.16 -47.33
N LEU A 128 33.78 -15.03 -46.46
CA LEU A 128 34.34 -16.36 -46.24
C LEU A 128 33.71 -17.38 -47.20
N PRO A 129 34.46 -18.44 -47.58
CA PRO A 129 33.89 -19.54 -48.34
C PRO A 129 32.87 -20.29 -47.48
N ALA A 130 31.82 -20.80 -48.11
CA ALA A 130 30.71 -21.47 -47.45
C ALA A 130 30.17 -22.60 -48.31
N ILE A 131 29.46 -23.55 -47.69
CA ILE A 131 28.65 -24.55 -48.37
C ILE A 131 27.20 -24.08 -48.31
N SER A 132 26.53 -23.95 -49.45
CA SER A 132 25.10 -23.65 -49.52
C SER A 132 24.27 -24.92 -49.58
N ILE A 133 23.25 -24.98 -48.72
CA ILE A 133 22.17 -25.94 -48.74
C ILE A 133 20.96 -25.24 -49.40
N PRO A 134 20.59 -25.62 -50.63
CA PRO A 134 19.41 -25.08 -51.28
C PRO A 134 18.14 -25.69 -50.69
N ILE A 135 17.21 -24.85 -50.28
CA ILE A 135 15.91 -25.24 -49.71
C ILE A 135 14.84 -24.75 -50.68
N PRO A 136 14.02 -25.63 -51.29
CA PRO A 136 12.96 -25.20 -52.21
C PRO A 136 12.04 -24.20 -51.54
N ALA A 137 11.81 -23.04 -52.17
CA ALA A 137 10.88 -22.04 -51.69
C ALA A 137 9.43 -22.37 -52.09
N ASN A 138 9.27 -23.14 -53.18
CA ASN A 138 8.00 -23.54 -53.76
C ASN A 138 8.06 -25.03 -54.14
N ALA A 139 6.91 -25.69 -54.18
CA ALA A 139 6.81 -27.12 -54.53
C ALA A 139 7.31 -27.44 -55.96
N ASP A 140 7.23 -26.48 -56.88
CA ASP A 140 7.68 -26.62 -58.27
C ASP A 140 9.21 -26.46 -58.44
N GLY A 141 9.93 -26.13 -57.37
CA GLY A 141 11.39 -25.95 -57.38
C GLY A 141 11.87 -24.79 -58.25
N THR A 142 11.01 -23.79 -58.51
CA THR A 142 11.36 -22.61 -59.35
C THR A 142 12.23 -21.57 -58.62
N ALA A 143 12.30 -21.65 -57.30
CA ALA A 143 13.10 -20.76 -56.45
C ALA A 143 13.61 -21.52 -55.23
N TYR A 144 14.81 -21.14 -54.75
CA TYR A 144 15.43 -21.76 -53.57
C TYR A 144 15.87 -20.69 -52.56
N TYR A 145 15.59 -20.94 -51.29
CA TYR A 145 16.33 -20.30 -50.19
C TYR A 145 17.72 -20.93 -50.06
N GLN A 146 18.64 -20.21 -49.41
CA GLN A 146 19.97 -20.72 -49.14
C GLN A 146 20.30 -20.63 -47.65
N LYS A 147 20.42 -21.79 -47.01
CA LYS A 147 21.12 -21.89 -45.73
C LYS A 147 22.60 -22.11 -46.03
N LYS A 148 23.51 -21.40 -45.35
CA LYS A 148 24.95 -21.51 -45.63
C LYS A 148 25.73 -21.88 -44.38
N ARG A 149 26.58 -22.90 -44.48
CA ARG A 149 27.57 -23.27 -43.46
C ARG A 149 28.89 -22.58 -43.80
N VAL A 150 29.37 -21.70 -42.91
CA VAL A 150 30.46 -20.77 -43.21
C VAL A 150 31.81 -21.29 -42.70
N ALA A 151 32.71 -21.59 -43.63
CA ALA A 151 34.10 -22.02 -43.42
C ALA A 151 34.34 -22.97 -42.22
N PRO A 152 33.59 -24.07 -42.05
CA PRO A 152 33.74 -24.96 -40.89
C PRO A 152 35.06 -25.75 -40.85
N TRP A 153 35.87 -25.69 -41.90
CA TRP A 153 37.22 -26.26 -41.99
C TRP A 153 38.33 -25.26 -41.59
N ASP A 154 37.99 -24.00 -41.33
CA ASP A 154 38.94 -22.97 -40.92
C ASP A 154 38.73 -22.65 -39.43
N ALA A 155 39.63 -23.16 -38.58
CA ALA A 155 39.56 -22.96 -37.13
C ALA A 155 39.68 -21.48 -36.73
N THR A 156 40.30 -20.64 -37.56
CA THR A 156 40.47 -19.21 -37.28
C THR A 156 39.22 -18.39 -37.64
N ALA A 157 38.28 -18.97 -38.39
CA ALA A 157 37.10 -18.27 -38.86
C ALA A 157 36.20 -17.79 -37.71
N SER A 158 36.10 -18.56 -36.62
CA SER A 158 35.29 -18.20 -35.45
C SER A 158 35.79 -16.98 -34.67
N GLU A 159 37.05 -16.59 -34.87
CA GLU A 159 37.65 -15.42 -34.21
C GLU A 159 37.37 -14.12 -34.97
N LEU A 160 36.86 -14.20 -36.20
CA LEU A 160 36.60 -13.02 -37.03
C LEU A 160 35.38 -12.23 -36.53
N PRO A 161 35.48 -10.90 -36.39
CA PRO A 161 34.34 -10.06 -36.03
C PRO A 161 33.16 -10.24 -37.00
N GLY A 162 31.98 -10.53 -36.45
CA GLY A 162 30.77 -10.77 -37.23
C GLY A 162 30.70 -12.15 -37.91
N TYR A 163 31.55 -13.10 -37.52
CA TYR A 163 31.40 -14.50 -37.92
C TYR A 163 30.12 -15.11 -37.36
N MET A 164 29.38 -15.80 -38.23
CA MET A 164 28.30 -16.70 -37.84
C MET A 164 28.53 -18.04 -38.52
N ALA A 165 28.56 -19.12 -37.75
CA ALA A 165 28.78 -20.46 -38.28
C ALA A 165 27.69 -20.88 -39.28
N TRP A 166 26.49 -20.34 -39.11
CA TRP A 166 25.36 -20.48 -40.01
C TRP A 166 24.86 -19.11 -40.48
N SER A 167 24.66 -18.97 -41.79
CA SER A 167 23.95 -17.85 -42.38
C SER A 167 22.59 -18.31 -42.89
N GLN A 168 21.55 -17.77 -42.27
CA GLN A 168 20.12 -18.07 -42.52
C GLN A 168 19.37 -16.83 -43.01
N LYS A 169 20.09 -15.85 -43.58
CA LYS A 169 19.51 -14.56 -43.96
C LYS A 169 18.42 -14.74 -45.01
N GLY A 170 17.18 -14.39 -44.66
CA GLY A 170 16.03 -14.52 -45.56
C GLY A 170 15.43 -15.92 -45.67
N LEU A 171 15.84 -16.86 -44.81
CA LEU A 171 15.28 -18.21 -44.72
C LEU A 171 14.12 -18.24 -43.71
N PRO A 172 12.87 -18.50 -44.13
CA PRO A 172 11.76 -18.72 -43.21
C PRO A 172 11.89 -20.03 -42.42
N ALA A 173 11.18 -20.12 -41.30
CA ALA A 173 11.06 -21.36 -40.52
C ALA A 173 10.08 -22.32 -41.23
N LEU A 174 10.61 -23.39 -41.82
CA LEU A 174 9.89 -24.35 -42.66
C LEU A 174 10.29 -25.78 -42.30
N VAL A 175 9.49 -26.74 -42.78
CA VAL A 175 9.88 -28.15 -42.85
C VAL A 175 10.65 -28.39 -44.15
N TRP A 176 11.83 -28.99 -44.06
CA TRP A 176 12.63 -29.38 -45.21
C TRP A 176 12.79 -30.90 -45.26
N PHE A 177 12.41 -31.51 -46.39
CA PHE A 177 12.54 -32.94 -46.61
C PHE A 177 13.84 -33.29 -47.34
N SER A 178 14.65 -34.16 -46.74
CA SER A 178 15.75 -34.81 -47.44
C SER A 178 15.26 -36.01 -48.27
N TYR A 179 14.15 -36.63 -47.85
CA TYR A 179 13.48 -37.70 -48.57
C TYR A 179 11.98 -37.71 -48.24
N LEU A 180 11.13 -37.77 -49.26
CA LEU A 180 9.68 -37.84 -49.13
C LEU A 180 9.12 -38.79 -50.20
N PRO A 181 8.92 -40.08 -49.87
CA PRO A 181 8.24 -41.02 -50.76
C PRO A 181 6.73 -40.74 -50.79
N ALA A 182 6.06 -41.06 -51.90
CA ALA A 182 4.62 -40.80 -52.06
C ALA A 182 3.76 -41.59 -51.03
N GLU A 183 4.21 -42.79 -50.67
CA GLU A 183 3.53 -43.71 -49.74
C GLU A 183 3.96 -43.49 -48.27
N ALA A 184 4.60 -42.35 -47.95
CA ALA A 184 5.08 -42.07 -46.60
C ALA A 184 3.92 -42.06 -45.60
N SER A 185 3.95 -42.98 -44.63
CA SER A 185 2.97 -43.06 -43.53
C SER A 185 3.55 -42.63 -42.18
N GLN A 186 4.85 -42.31 -42.14
CA GLN A 186 5.59 -41.87 -40.97
C GLN A 186 6.68 -40.89 -41.38
N THR A 187 7.14 -40.09 -40.42
CA THR A 187 8.26 -39.16 -40.60
C THR A 187 9.33 -39.35 -39.54
N TRP A 188 10.60 -39.35 -39.95
CA TRP A 188 11.75 -39.22 -39.06
C TRP A 188 12.31 -37.80 -39.15
N LEU A 189 12.20 -37.07 -38.05
CA LEU A 189 12.61 -35.67 -37.94
C LEU A 189 13.98 -35.57 -37.26
N CYS A 190 14.97 -35.07 -37.97
CA CYS A 190 16.32 -34.83 -37.46
C CYS A 190 16.50 -33.37 -37.02
N GLU A 191 17.43 -33.11 -36.10
CA GLU A 191 17.72 -31.75 -35.61
C GLU A 191 18.27 -30.84 -36.72
N GLY A 192 19.27 -31.33 -37.46
CA GLY A 192 19.96 -30.60 -38.51
C GLY A 192 19.71 -31.14 -39.93
N GLU A 193 19.97 -30.30 -40.93
CA GLU A 193 19.87 -30.71 -42.34
C GLU A 193 20.91 -31.79 -42.71
N TRP A 194 22.08 -31.80 -42.06
CA TRP A 194 23.12 -32.79 -42.34
C TRP A 194 22.68 -34.21 -41.95
N ASP A 195 22.11 -34.34 -40.75
CA ASP A 195 21.58 -35.58 -40.22
C ASP A 195 20.41 -36.07 -41.06
N ALA A 196 19.51 -35.16 -41.45
CA ALA A 196 18.41 -35.48 -42.35
C ALA A 196 18.92 -35.95 -43.72
N MET A 197 19.95 -35.33 -44.30
CA MET A 197 20.55 -35.79 -45.58
C MET A 197 21.11 -37.21 -45.46
N LEU A 198 21.88 -37.48 -44.42
CA LEU A 198 22.53 -38.78 -44.27
C LEU A 198 21.52 -39.89 -43.99
N LEU A 199 20.61 -39.68 -43.03
CA LEU A 199 19.56 -40.65 -42.72
C LEU A 199 18.61 -40.83 -43.91
N GLY A 200 18.18 -39.73 -44.53
CA GLY A 200 17.31 -39.75 -45.71
C GLY A 200 17.91 -40.46 -46.90
N TRP A 201 19.23 -40.36 -47.09
CA TRP A 201 19.94 -41.11 -48.13
C TRP A 201 19.87 -42.62 -47.90
N HIS A 202 20.15 -43.07 -46.67
CA HIS A 202 20.07 -44.50 -46.33
C HIS A 202 18.62 -45.03 -46.37
N VAL A 203 17.65 -44.28 -45.86
CA VAL A 203 16.21 -44.61 -45.94
C VAL A 203 15.78 -44.75 -47.39
N ARG A 204 16.22 -43.84 -48.26
CA ARG A 204 15.96 -43.90 -49.71
C ARG A 204 16.59 -45.12 -50.37
N GLN A 205 17.85 -45.44 -50.05
CA GLN A 205 18.54 -46.60 -50.62
C GLN A 205 17.86 -47.92 -50.23
N ALA A 206 17.24 -47.97 -49.05
CA ALA A 206 16.47 -49.11 -48.57
C ALA A 206 14.99 -49.09 -49.00
N ASP A 207 14.56 -48.07 -49.75
CA ASP A 207 13.18 -47.89 -50.24
C ASP A 207 12.10 -47.98 -49.14
N LEU A 208 12.40 -47.42 -47.97
CA LEU A 208 11.46 -47.43 -46.85
C LEU A 208 10.36 -46.37 -47.04
N PRO A 209 9.08 -46.67 -46.73
CA PRO A 209 7.95 -45.74 -46.86
C PRO A 209 7.91 -44.73 -45.69
N VAL A 210 9.03 -44.07 -45.43
CA VAL A 210 9.23 -43.12 -44.32
C VAL A 210 9.82 -41.83 -44.87
N ALA A 211 9.18 -40.70 -44.55
CA ALA A 211 9.73 -39.39 -44.85
C ALA A 211 10.88 -39.06 -43.89
N VAL A 212 11.91 -38.36 -44.37
CA VAL A 212 12.99 -37.82 -43.52
C VAL A 212 13.07 -36.32 -43.71
N ALA A 213 13.03 -35.58 -42.60
CA ALA A 213 12.94 -34.13 -42.60
C ALA A 213 13.79 -33.49 -41.49
N SER A 214 14.00 -32.17 -41.59
CA SER A 214 14.50 -31.32 -40.52
C SER A 214 13.80 -29.96 -40.54
N PHE A 215 13.91 -29.20 -39.45
CA PHE A 215 13.44 -27.81 -39.41
C PHE A 215 14.55 -26.84 -39.82
N THR A 216 14.22 -25.87 -40.67
CA THR A 216 15.21 -24.89 -41.16
C THR A 216 15.70 -23.93 -40.07
N CYS A 217 14.93 -23.76 -39.00
CA CYS A 217 15.12 -22.81 -37.91
C CYS A 217 15.91 -23.34 -36.69
N GLY A 218 16.39 -24.59 -36.75
CA GLY A 218 17.18 -25.25 -35.71
C GLY A 218 16.38 -25.59 -34.44
N CYS A 219 17.04 -26.21 -33.45
CA CYS A 219 16.41 -26.76 -32.23
C CYS A 219 15.68 -25.72 -31.36
N LYS A 220 16.04 -24.44 -31.43
CA LYS A 220 15.42 -23.39 -30.62
C LYS A 220 14.03 -22.96 -31.10
N ASN A 221 13.65 -23.26 -32.33
CA ASN A 221 12.39 -22.79 -32.91
C ASN A 221 11.64 -23.94 -33.57
N VAL A 222 10.34 -23.73 -33.81
CA VAL A 222 9.49 -24.69 -34.53
C VAL A 222 8.80 -23.94 -35.66
N PRO A 223 8.68 -24.53 -36.86
CA PRO A 223 7.88 -23.97 -37.94
C PRO A 223 6.41 -23.71 -37.53
N PRO A 224 5.69 -22.82 -38.24
CA PRO A 224 4.27 -22.60 -38.02
C PRO A 224 3.43 -23.86 -38.32
N ALA A 225 2.20 -23.89 -37.84
CA ALA A 225 1.35 -25.09 -37.84
C ALA A 225 1.11 -25.68 -39.26
N ASP A 226 0.94 -24.82 -40.26
CA ASP A 226 0.79 -25.19 -41.68
C ASP A 226 2.01 -25.98 -42.21
N GLN A 227 3.20 -25.68 -41.71
CA GLN A 227 4.41 -26.43 -42.06
C GLN A 227 4.46 -27.79 -41.36
N LEU A 228 3.98 -27.87 -40.11
CA LEU A 228 3.95 -29.14 -39.35
C LEU A 228 2.94 -30.13 -39.93
N GLU A 229 1.87 -29.63 -40.55
CA GLU A 229 0.87 -30.44 -41.27
C GLU A 229 1.45 -31.15 -42.50
N LEU A 230 2.57 -30.64 -43.06
CA LEU A 230 3.23 -31.27 -44.22
C LEU A 230 3.92 -32.61 -43.88
N LEU A 231 4.26 -32.84 -42.61
CA LEU A 231 4.90 -34.09 -42.18
C LEU A 231 3.89 -35.24 -42.30
N PRO A 232 4.19 -36.35 -42.99
CA PRO A 232 3.27 -37.49 -43.03
C PRO A 232 3.20 -38.27 -41.71
N GLY A 233 1.98 -38.58 -41.26
CA GLY A 233 1.70 -39.53 -40.17
C GLY A 233 2.38 -39.23 -38.83
N ASP A 234 2.79 -40.28 -38.13
CA ASP A 234 3.52 -40.21 -36.86
C ASP A 234 4.95 -39.69 -37.10
N VAL A 235 5.42 -38.83 -36.20
CA VAL A 235 6.74 -38.18 -36.30
C VAL A 235 7.65 -38.68 -35.20
N THR A 236 8.67 -39.45 -35.58
CA THR A 236 9.77 -39.86 -34.69
C THR A 236 10.88 -38.82 -34.72
N ILE A 237 11.21 -38.25 -33.58
CA ILE A 237 12.19 -37.17 -33.45
C ILE A 237 13.54 -37.77 -33.04
N PHE A 238 14.56 -37.59 -33.88
CA PHE A 238 15.96 -37.98 -33.67
C PHE A 238 16.82 -36.73 -33.55
N TYR A 239 16.81 -36.10 -32.38
CA TYR A 239 17.64 -34.94 -32.07
C TYR A 239 18.91 -35.34 -31.31
N ASP A 240 19.85 -34.41 -31.21
CA ASP A 240 21.19 -34.65 -30.66
C ASP A 240 21.10 -35.10 -29.20
N ARG A 241 21.95 -36.06 -28.83
CA ARG A 241 22.01 -36.62 -27.47
C ARG A 241 23.15 -35.99 -26.68
N ASN A 242 22.93 -35.85 -25.37
CA ASN A 242 23.96 -35.43 -24.40
C ASN A 242 24.60 -34.07 -24.72
N ASP A 243 23.81 -33.09 -25.15
CA ASP A 243 24.33 -31.75 -25.36
C ASP A 243 24.92 -31.14 -24.09
N LYS A 244 26.00 -30.38 -24.25
CA LYS A 244 26.54 -29.56 -23.16
C LYS A 244 25.45 -28.60 -22.69
N PRO A 245 25.16 -28.55 -21.37
CA PRO A 245 24.22 -27.57 -20.86
C PRO A 245 24.75 -26.16 -21.14
N LEU A 246 23.87 -25.28 -21.63
CA LEU A 246 24.13 -23.86 -21.72
C LEU A 246 24.22 -23.25 -20.31
N LYS A 247 24.64 -21.98 -20.20
CA LYS A 247 24.80 -21.29 -18.90
C LYS A 247 23.52 -21.25 -18.06
N ASP A 248 22.36 -21.35 -18.69
CA ASP A 248 21.04 -21.40 -18.06
C ASP A 248 20.59 -22.83 -17.70
N GLY A 249 21.45 -23.83 -17.90
CA GLY A 249 21.16 -25.24 -17.67
C GLY A 249 20.41 -25.93 -18.81
N SER A 250 19.99 -25.22 -19.85
CA SER A 250 19.26 -25.80 -20.99
C SER A 250 20.14 -26.71 -21.84
N ARG A 251 19.56 -27.77 -22.40
CA ARG A 251 20.22 -28.74 -23.29
C ARG A 251 19.56 -28.67 -24.66
N PRO A 252 20.19 -28.01 -25.65
CA PRO A 252 19.56 -27.67 -26.92
C PRO A 252 18.87 -28.83 -27.66
N GLY A 253 19.49 -30.00 -27.73
CA GLY A 253 18.94 -31.21 -28.38
C GLY A 253 17.73 -31.78 -27.62
N ASP A 254 17.87 -32.04 -26.32
CA ASP A 254 16.80 -32.57 -25.47
C ASP A 254 15.59 -31.59 -25.41
N ASP A 255 15.86 -30.31 -25.15
CA ASP A 255 14.84 -29.27 -25.05
C ASP A 255 14.19 -28.99 -26.41
N GLY A 256 14.98 -29.03 -27.49
CA GLY A 256 14.51 -28.89 -28.87
C GLY A 256 13.60 -30.03 -29.29
N ALA A 257 13.93 -31.26 -28.91
CA ALA A 257 13.11 -32.44 -29.18
C ALA A 257 11.75 -32.35 -28.46
N LEU A 258 11.75 -31.96 -27.19
CA LEU A 258 10.52 -31.74 -26.41
C LEU A 258 9.69 -30.59 -26.98
N LYS A 259 10.33 -29.52 -27.46
CA LYS A 259 9.66 -28.38 -28.08
C LYS A 259 8.98 -28.78 -29.40
N ALA A 260 9.68 -29.53 -30.26
CA ALA A 260 9.13 -30.08 -31.48
C ALA A 260 7.97 -31.05 -31.18
N ALA A 261 8.16 -31.96 -30.21
CA ALA A 261 7.14 -32.91 -29.80
C ALA A 261 5.87 -32.22 -29.31
N LYS A 262 6.01 -31.17 -28.49
CA LYS A 262 4.88 -30.37 -28.01
C LYS A 262 4.08 -29.72 -29.15
N ALA A 263 4.76 -29.23 -30.19
CA ALA A 263 4.09 -28.61 -31.33
C ALA A 263 3.39 -29.64 -32.23
N LEU A 264 3.88 -30.88 -32.27
CA LEU A 264 3.33 -31.99 -33.04
C LEU A 264 2.22 -32.76 -32.30
N GLY A 265 2.10 -32.59 -30.98
CA GLY A 265 1.06 -33.20 -30.16
C GLY A 265 1.16 -34.73 -30.17
N ASP A 266 0.00 -35.40 -30.28
CA ASP A 266 -0.13 -36.86 -30.21
C ASP A 266 0.61 -37.61 -31.32
N ARG A 267 1.00 -36.91 -32.40
CA ARG A 267 1.77 -37.48 -33.51
C ARG A 267 3.24 -37.70 -33.15
N ALA A 268 3.74 -37.06 -32.09
CA ALA A 268 5.15 -37.06 -31.76
C ALA A 268 5.59 -38.32 -30.99
N LYS A 269 6.75 -38.87 -31.38
CA LYS A 269 7.47 -39.90 -30.64
C LYS A 269 8.93 -39.48 -30.50
N LEU A 270 9.53 -39.70 -29.35
CA LEU A 270 10.94 -39.42 -29.09
C LEU A 270 11.75 -40.67 -29.40
N GLY A 271 12.52 -40.63 -30.47
CA GLY A 271 13.49 -41.65 -30.84
C GLY A 271 14.86 -41.31 -30.26
N LYS A 272 15.63 -42.32 -29.84
CA LYS A 272 17.02 -42.11 -29.41
C LYS A 272 17.96 -42.38 -30.58
N VAL A 273 18.84 -41.43 -30.90
CA VAL A 273 19.94 -41.69 -31.82
C VAL A 273 20.77 -42.87 -31.28
N PRO A 274 21.04 -43.91 -32.10
CA PRO A 274 21.85 -45.06 -31.70
C PRO A 274 23.23 -44.64 -31.19
N MET A 275 23.63 -45.19 -30.05
CA MET A 275 24.87 -44.86 -29.36
C MET A 275 25.30 -46.06 -28.51
N PHE A 276 26.61 -46.20 -28.24
CA PHE A 276 27.10 -47.27 -27.38
C PHE A 276 26.47 -47.19 -25.98
N LEU A 277 26.23 -48.36 -25.39
CA LEU A 277 25.82 -48.45 -23.98
C LEU A 277 26.87 -47.70 -23.14
N ASP A 278 26.41 -46.86 -22.22
CA ASP A 278 27.25 -46.09 -21.28
C ASP A 278 28.20 -45.04 -21.91
N SER A 279 27.97 -44.64 -23.16
CA SER A 279 28.71 -43.54 -23.79
C SER A 279 28.33 -42.18 -23.20
N GLU A 280 29.33 -41.44 -22.73
CA GLU A 280 29.23 -40.03 -22.31
C GLU A 280 29.56 -39.04 -23.43
N ALA A 281 29.61 -39.49 -24.68
CA ALA A 281 29.85 -38.62 -25.83
C ALA A 281 28.83 -37.47 -25.85
N GLN A 282 29.33 -36.24 -25.96
CA GLN A 282 28.53 -35.01 -25.90
C GLN A 282 28.21 -34.50 -27.30
N GLY A 283 26.98 -34.00 -27.50
CA GLY A 283 26.50 -33.52 -28.80
C GLY A 283 26.48 -34.63 -29.86
N TRP A 284 26.04 -35.82 -29.47
CA TRP A 284 26.03 -37.02 -30.30
C TRP A 284 24.85 -37.00 -31.26
N ASP A 285 25.13 -36.85 -32.56
CA ASP A 285 24.13 -36.73 -33.63
C ASP A 285 24.03 -38.00 -34.50
N VAL A 286 23.17 -37.95 -35.52
CA VAL A 286 22.97 -39.05 -36.47
C VAL A 286 24.26 -39.33 -37.25
N THR A 287 24.98 -38.28 -37.62
CA THR A 287 26.23 -38.37 -38.37
C THR A 287 27.30 -39.12 -37.58
N ASP A 288 27.43 -38.83 -36.29
CA ASP A 288 28.35 -39.51 -35.38
C ASP A 288 28.00 -40.99 -35.19
N ALA A 289 26.70 -41.32 -35.10
CA ALA A 289 26.26 -42.71 -35.06
C ALA A 289 26.70 -43.50 -36.30
N PHE A 290 26.51 -42.96 -37.51
CA PHE A 290 26.97 -43.63 -38.73
C PHE A 290 28.49 -43.76 -38.79
N LYS A 291 29.25 -42.74 -38.36
CA LYS A 291 30.71 -42.81 -38.26
C LYS A 291 31.19 -43.88 -37.29
N ALA A 292 30.44 -44.10 -36.21
CA ALA A 292 30.71 -45.14 -35.22
C ALA A 292 30.30 -46.55 -35.69
N GLY A 293 29.75 -46.70 -36.90
CA GLY A 293 29.38 -47.98 -37.49
C GLY A 293 27.93 -48.40 -37.26
N TYR A 294 27.08 -47.53 -36.68
CA TYR A 294 25.65 -47.79 -36.65
C TYR A 294 25.06 -47.72 -38.06
N THR A 295 24.08 -48.59 -38.31
CA THR A 295 23.44 -48.75 -39.62
C THR A 295 21.98 -48.32 -39.56
N LEU A 296 21.34 -48.20 -40.74
CA LEU A 296 19.90 -47.91 -40.85
C LEU A 296 19.04 -48.85 -39.99
N THR A 297 19.40 -50.14 -39.87
CA THR A 297 18.68 -51.11 -39.04
C THR A 297 18.59 -50.68 -37.57
N HIS A 298 19.63 -50.02 -37.06
CA HIS A 298 19.64 -49.50 -35.69
C HIS A 298 18.68 -48.31 -35.54
N PHE A 299 18.58 -47.45 -36.56
CA PHE A 299 17.60 -46.36 -36.58
C PHE A 299 16.16 -46.87 -36.71
N VAL A 300 15.92 -47.92 -37.52
CA VAL A 300 14.61 -48.60 -37.59
C VAL A 300 14.23 -49.15 -36.22
N ALA A 301 15.15 -49.83 -35.54
CA ALA A 301 14.92 -50.33 -34.18
C ALA A 301 14.67 -49.21 -33.18
N ALA A 302 15.42 -48.11 -33.27
CA ALA A 302 15.24 -46.94 -32.42
C ALA A 302 13.89 -46.23 -32.65
N ALA A 303 13.42 -46.18 -33.90
CA ALA A 303 12.10 -45.65 -34.23
C ALA A 303 10.98 -46.55 -33.71
N ALA A 304 11.13 -47.87 -33.82
CA ALA A 304 10.18 -48.83 -33.26
C ALA A 304 10.12 -48.76 -31.72
N ALA A 305 11.23 -48.44 -31.07
CA ALA A 305 11.33 -48.25 -29.62
C ALA A 305 11.00 -46.81 -29.16
N ALA A 306 10.65 -45.90 -30.08
CA ALA A 306 10.37 -44.52 -29.75
C ALA A 306 9.12 -44.40 -28.87
N THR A 307 9.21 -43.60 -27.82
CA THR A 307 8.14 -43.44 -26.84
C THR A 307 7.38 -42.14 -27.08
N ALA A 308 6.13 -42.07 -26.64
CA ALA A 308 5.44 -40.79 -26.54
C ALA A 308 6.28 -39.83 -25.68
N PRO A 309 6.31 -38.51 -26.00
CA PRO A 309 6.95 -37.54 -25.13
C PRO A 309 6.36 -37.66 -23.72
N PRO A 310 7.19 -37.48 -22.67
CA PRO A 310 6.66 -37.48 -21.31
C PRO A 310 5.53 -36.45 -21.23
N ALA A 311 4.41 -36.84 -20.61
CA ALA A 311 3.33 -35.90 -20.35
C ALA A 311 3.96 -34.65 -19.70
N PRO A 312 3.63 -33.44 -20.18
CA PRO A 312 4.15 -32.24 -19.54
C PRO A 312 3.86 -32.37 -18.05
N PRO A 313 4.84 -32.13 -17.14
CA PRO A 313 4.47 -31.96 -15.75
C PRO A 313 3.34 -30.94 -15.74
N GLU A 314 2.22 -31.25 -15.08
CA GLU A 314 1.18 -30.25 -14.86
C GLU A 314 1.87 -29.09 -14.15
N VAL A 315 2.20 -28.06 -14.92
CA VAL A 315 2.58 -26.78 -14.35
C VAL A 315 1.28 -26.25 -13.79
N LYS A 316 0.91 -26.69 -12.58
CA LYS A 316 -0.01 -25.96 -11.72
C LYS A 316 0.50 -24.54 -11.83
N LYS A 317 -0.31 -23.64 -12.42
CA LYS A 317 0.03 -22.22 -12.51
C LYS A 317 0.45 -21.84 -11.10
N HIS A 318 1.75 -21.66 -10.89
CA HIS A 318 2.28 -21.25 -9.62
C HIS A 318 1.74 -19.84 -9.45
N ASN A 319 0.70 -19.72 -8.61
CA ASN A 319 0.20 -18.43 -8.25
C ASN A 319 1.01 -18.02 -7.03
N PRO A 320 2.00 -17.12 -7.18
CA PRO A 320 2.89 -16.73 -6.08
C PRO A 320 2.10 -16.09 -4.93
N LEU A 321 0.87 -15.62 -5.17
CA LEU A 321 0.00 -15.12 -4.11
C LEU A 321 -0.39 -16.20 -3.12
N ARG A 322 -0.45 -17.48 -3.52
CA ARG A 322 -0.84 -18.58 -2.61
C ARG A 322 0.15 -18.73 -1.46
N GLU A 323 1.42 -18.43 -1.67
CA GLU A 323 2.48 -18.50 -0.65
C GLU A 323 2.42 -17.31 0.31
N ARG A 324 1.72 -16.24 -0.07
CA ARG A 324 1.53 -15.02 0.75
C ARG A 324 0.21 -15.04 1.54
N LEU A 325 -0.64 -16.06 1.33
CA LEU A 325 -1.90 -16.18 2.06
C LEU A 325 -1.63 -16.76 3.45
N VAL A 326 -2.18 -16.09 4.46
CA VAL A 326 -2.14 -16.53 5.86
C VAL A 326 -3.57 -16.62 6.35
N TRP A 327 -3.94 -17.73 6.96
CA TRP A 327 -5.27 -17.88 7.56
C TRP A 327 -5.38 -17.02 8.82
N ASN A 328 -6.60 -16.61 9.19
CA ASN A 328 -6.81 -15.78 10.38
C ASN A 328 -6.17 -16.40 11.63
N ASP A 329 -6.35 -17.70 11.86
CA ASP A 329 -5.83 -18.36 13.06
C ASP A 329 -4.30 -18.41 13.06
N GLU A 330 -3.68 -18.57 11.88
CA GLU A 330 -2.22 -18.51 11.72
C GLU A 330 -1.68 -17.10 11.93
N LEU A 331 -2.40 -16.07 11.43
CA LEU A 331 -2.07 -14.67 11.68
C LEU A 331 -2.12 -14.35 13.18
N MET A 332 -3.20 -14.75 13.85
CA MET A 332 -3.36 -14.53 15.29
C MET A 332 -2.34 -15.31 16.13
N ALA A 333 -1.88 -16.48 15.66
CA ALA A 333 -0.84 -17.26 16.33
C ALA A 333 0.57 -16.70 16.12
N ARG A 334 0.83 -16.05 14.98
CA ARG A 334 2.16 -15.51 14.62
C ARG A 334 2.36 -14.06 15.07
N ALA A 335 1.30 -13.25 15.05
CA ALA A 335 1.38 -11.84 15.41
C ALA A 335 1.60 -11.68 16.93
N PRO A 336 2.50 -10.78 17.37
CA PRO A 336 2.71 -10.53 18.79
C PRO A 336 1.49 -9.83 19.42
N ASP A 337 1.21 -10.14 20.69
CA ASP A 337 0.14 -9.52 21.49
C ASP A 337 0.50 -8.10 22.01
N TYR A 338 1.62 -7.55 21.55
CA TYR A 338 2.11 -6.23 21.94
C TYR A 338 2.56 -5.43 20.71
N THR A 339 2.53 -4.10 20.84
CA THR A 339 3.10 -3.20 19.84
C THR A 339 4.59 -3.02 20.14
N GLU A 340 5.45 -3.29 19.15
CA GLU A 340 6.86 -2.98 19.26
C GLU A 340 7.08 -1.48 19.01
N TRP A 341 7.73 -0.81 19.96
CA TRP A 341 8.01 0.63 19.90
C TRP A 341 9.50 0.87 19.70
N LEU A 342 9.87 1.77 18.78
CA LEU A 342 11.20 2.38 18.78
C LEU A 342 11.30 3.41 19.90
N VAL A 343 10.28 4.27 20.01
CA VAL A 343 10.12 5.24 21.10
C VAL A 343 8.74 5.02 21.70
N ASP A 344 8.69 4.73 22.99
CA ASP A 344 7.47 4.33 23.67
C ASP A 344 6.32 5.33 23.47
N GLU A 345 5.18 4.82 23.02
CA GLU A 345 3.96 5.52 22.58
C GLU A 345 4.14 6.60 21.49
N LEU A 346 5.34 6.88 20.98
CA LEU A 346 5.56 7.91 19.94
C LEU A 346 5.83 7.30 18.57
N LEU A 347 6.82 6.42 18.47
CA LEU A 347 7.28 5.84 17.22
C LEU A 347 7.26 4.32 17.33
N THR A 348 6.39 3.68 16.56
CA THR A 348 6.36 2.23 16.38
C THR A 348 7.62 1.76 15.67
N ALA A 349 8.05 0.54 15.98
CA ALA A 349 9.11 -0.11 15.23
C ALA A 349 8.60 -0.52 13.83
N ASN A 350 9.53 -0.79 12.91
CA ASN A 350 9.26 -1.47 11.63
C ASN A 350 8.36 -0.68 10.66
N GLU A 351 8.25 0.63 10.85
CA GLU A 351 7.35 1.51 10.10
C GLU A 351 8.05 2.77 9.57
N LEU A 352 7.44 3.38 8.56
CA LEU A 352 7.91 4.63 7.94
C LEU A 352 7.25 5.84 8.59
N PHE A 353 8.06 6.73 9.16
CA PHE A 353 7.66 7.98 9.78
C PHE A 353 8.14 9.20 8.98
N LEU A 354 7.35 10.27 9.04
CA LEU A 354 7.69 11.57 8.47
C LEU A 354 7.96 12.59 9.57
N LEU A 355 9.12 13.22 9.58
CA LEU A 355 9.39 14.44 10.36
C LEU A 355 9.29 15.67 9.47
N ALA A 356 8.19 16.39 9.61
CA ALA A 356 7.85 17.58 8.84
C ALA A 356 8.05 18.86 9.68
N ALA A 357 8.76 19.84 9.13
CA ALA A 357 8.90 21.15 9.77
C ALA A 357 9.21 22.27 8.77
N GLY A 358 8.92 23.51 9.18
CA GLY A 358 9.38 24.69 8.45
C GLY A 358 10.92 24.77 8.37
N PRO A 359 11.48 25.48 7.38
CA PRO A 359 12.93 25.69 7.29
C PRO A 359 13.51 26.26 8.59
N ARG A 360 14.67 25.75 9.02
CA ARG A 360 15.38 26.17 10.24
C ARG A 360 14.63 25.97 11.57
N ALA A 361 13.55 25.18 11.58
CA ALA A 361 12.82 24.84 12.81
C ALA A 361 13.55 23.82 13.73
N GLY A 362 14.72 23.30 13.33
CA GLY A 362 15.50 22.36 14.13
C GLY A 362 15.22 20.87 13.88
N LYS A 363 14.54 20.52 12.77
CA LYS A 363 14.23 19.12 12.39
C LYS A 363 15.45 18.18 12.35
N SER A 364 16.58 18.64 11.79
CA SER A 364 17.82 17.83 11.77
C SER A 364 18.40 17.65 13.19
N LEU A 365 18.27 18.65 14.07
CA LEU A 365 18.69 18.51 15.47
C LEU A 365 17.79 17.54 16.23
N MET A 366 16.49 17.53 15.93
CA MET A 366 15.53 16.55 16.46
C MET A 366 15.88 15.13 16.00
N ALA A 367 16.12 14.95 14.70
CA ALA A 367 16.53 13.66 14.14
C ALA A 367 17.85 13.16 14.75
N MET A 368 18.85 14.04 14.94
CA MET A 368 20.08 13.70 15.64
C MET A 368 19.84 13.35 17.13
N THR A 369 18.94 14.06 17.82
CA THR A 369 18.59 13.73 19.22
C THR A 369 17.98 12.33 19.31
N LEU A 370 17.11 11.97 18.36
CA LEU A 370 16.55 10.63 18.26
C LEU A 370 17.61 9.58 17.94
N ALA A 371 18.48 9.84 16.95
CA ALA A 371 19.59 8.95 16.59
C ALA A 371 20.48 8.63 17.79
N LYS A 372 20.85 9.66 18.56
CA LYS A 372 21.62 9.51 19.79
C LYS A 372 20.89 8.62 20.80
N ALA A 373 19.62 8.92 21.08
CA ALA A 373 18.83 8.18 22.06
C ALA A 373 18.69 6.68 21.70
N VAL A 374 18.49 6.37 20.41
CA VAL A 374 18.44 4.98 19.90
C VAL A 374 19.81 4.30 20.00
N ALA A 375 20.88 4.99 19.64
CA ALA A 375 22.22 4.41 19.70
C ALA A 375 22.68 4.15 21.14
N GLU A 376 22.27 5.00 22.09
CA GLU A 376 22.59 4.88 23.52
C GLU A 376 21.65 3.95 24.29
N GLY A 377 20.42 3.73 23.82
CA GLY A 377 19.38 3.05 24.59
C GLY A 377 18.81 3.91 25.74
N GLY A 378 18.78 5.23 25.54
CA GLY A 378 18.35 6.19 26.54
C GLY A 378 16.87 6.56 26.43
N GLU A 379 16.58 7.85 26.60
CA GLU A 379 15.24 8.40 26.46
C GLU A 379 15.16 9.44 25.34
N PHE A 380 14.03 9.47 24.64
CA PHE A 380 13.68 10.53 23.71
C PHE A 380 12.43 11.26 24.22
N LEU A 381 12.59 12.54 24.55
CA LEU A 381 11.52 13.37 25.13
C LEU A 381 10.89 12.76 26.41
N GLY A 382 11.71 12.14 27.25
CA GLY A 382 11.28 11.52 28.52
C GLY A 382 10.60 10.17 28.36
N ARG A 383 10.79 9.51 27.21
CA ARG A 383 10.21 8.19 26.90
C ARG A 383 11.32 7.21 26.57
N PRO A 384 11.27 5.96 27.06
CA PRO A 384 12.30 4.97 26.80
C PRO A 384 12.38 4.64 25.31
N VAL A 385 13.60 4.30 24.87
CA VAL A 385 13.93 4.01 23.48
C VAL A 385 14.53 2.61 23.36
N THR A 386 14.13 1.87 22.34
CA THR A 386 14.76 0.59 22.00
C THR A 386 16.14 0.83 21.42
N GLN A 387 17.18 0.30 22.09
CA GLN A 387 18.57 0.49 21.68
C GLN A 387 18.87 -0.23 20.36
N GLY A 388 19.68 0.38 19.48
CA GLY A 388 20.25 -0.32 18.34
C GLY A 388 21.10 0.55 17.41
N THR A 389 21.61 -0.07 16.34
CA THR A 389 22.38 0.61 15.31
C THR A 389 21.51 1.62 14.55
N VAL A 390 22.08 2.77 14.20
CA VAL A 390 21.40 3.82 13.42
C VAL A 390 22.15 4.09 12.13
N ILE A 391 21.45 4.09 11.00
CA ILE A 391 21.98 4.62 9.73
C ILE A 391 21.44 6.03 9.55
N TYR A 392 22.32 7.02 9.44
CA TYR A 392 21.96 8.42 9.20
C TYR A 392 22.42 8.86 7.81
N VAL A 393 21.46 9.05 6.90
CA VAL A 393 21.70 9.59 5.56
C VAL A 393 21.69 11.12 5.63
N CYS A 394 22.87 11.72 5.62
CA CYS A 394 23.05 13.17 5.72
C CYS A 394 23.35 13.79 4.34
N MET A 395 22.45 14.66 3.87
CA MET A 395 22.55 15.27 2.54
C MET A 395 22.93 16.76 2.55
N GLU A 396 22.85 17.43 3.69
CA GLU A 396 23.03 18.90 3.76
C GLU A 396 24.28 19.34 4.53
N ASP A 397 24.57 18.72 5.68
CA ASP A 397 25.67 19.15 6.53
C ASP A 397 26.98 18.42 6.18
N GLY A 398 28.10 19.15 6.22
CA GLY A 398 29.43 18.54 6.13
C GLY A 398 29.94 18.06 7.49
N GLU A 399 30.97 17.22 7.47
CA GLU A 399 31.54 16.53 8.63
C GLU A 399 31.85 17.44 9.82
N ASN A 400 32.49 18.61 9.59
CA ASN A 400 32.82 19.55 10.67
C ASN A 400 31.58 20.04 11.43
N LYS A 401 30.47 20.22 10.71
CA LYS A 401 29.22 20.71 11.30
C LYS A 401 28.48 19.60 12.02
N LEU A 402 28.55 18.37 11.51
CA LEU A 402 28.05 17.18 12.20
C LEU A 402 28.79 16.97 13.53
N LYS A 403 30.14 16.93 13.49
CA LYS A 403 30.98 16.81 14.68
C LYS A 403 30.68 17.88 15.73
N ALA A 404 30.51 19.14 15.31
CA ALA A 404 30.18 20.23 16.22
C ALA A 404 28.81 20.02 16.92
N ARG A 405 27.82 19.50 16.18
CA ARG A 405 26.48 19.20 16.74
C ARG A 405 26.48 17.98 17.64
N GLU A 406 27.19 16.91 17.26
CA GLU A 406 27.40 15.73 18.11
C GLU A 406 28.04 16.13 19.44
N THR A 407 29.09 16.95 19.38
CA THR A 407 29.77 17.48 20.57
C THR A 407 28.82 18.31 21.43
N ALA A 408 28.04 19.22 20.84
CA ALA A 408 27.08 20.04 21.56
C ALA A 408 25.98 19.20 22.23
N GLN A 409 25.47 18.18 21.53
CA GLN A 409 24.49 17.23 22.05
C GLN A 409 25.07 16.21 23.04
N GLY A 410 26.39 16.23 23.27
CA GLY A 410 27.08 15.34 24.20
C GLY A 410 26.99 13.88 23.79
N TRP A 411 27.24 13.57 22.53
CA TRP A 411 27.33 12.19 22.04
C TRP A 411 28.50 11.46 22.68
N SER A 412 28.25 10.23 23.13
CA SER A 412 29.29 9.35 23.66
C SER A 412 30.23 8.85 22.54
N GLU A 413 31.49 8.54 22.86
CA GLU A 413 32.38 7.91 21.88
C GLU A 413 31.94 6.47 21.58
N GLY A 414 32.06 6.06 20.31
CA GLY A 414 31.80 4.67 19.91
C GLY A 414 30.32 4.29 19.77
N LEU A 415 29.40 5.25 19.69
CA LEU A 415 28.00 4.97 19.42
C LEU A 415 27.82 4.25 18.07
N PRO A 416 26.89 3.27 17.97
CA PRO A 416 26.64 2.52 16.74
C PRO A 416 25.83 3.36 15.73
N VAL A 417 26.39 4.48 15.29
CA VAL A 417 25.79 5.37 14.28
C VAL A 417 26.65 5.38 13.02
N VAL A 418 26.07 4.96 11.91
CA VAL A 418 26.70 4.93 10.60
C VAL A 418 26.22 6.12 9.77
N TRP A 419 27.15 6.98 9.38
CA TRP A 419 26.86 8.17 8.58
C TRP A 419 27.00 7.87 7.09
N LEU A 420 25.91 7.97 6.33
CA LEU A 420 25.92 7.88 4.88
C LEU A 420 25.83 9.28 4.27
N GLN A 421 26.89 9.71 3.60
CA GLN A 421 26.89 10.96 2.84
C GLN A 421 26.63 10.69 1.36
N LYS A 422 25.80 11.54 0.73
CA LYS A 422 25.39 11.44 -0.68
C LYS A 422 24.59 10.15 -0.95
N PHE A 423 23.31 10.32 -1.23
CA PHE A 423 22.38 9.24 -1.53
C PHE A 423 21.29 9.73 -2.46
N LYS A 424 20.89 8.88 -3.41
CA LYS A 424 19.72 9.07 -4.27
C LYS A 424 18.74 7.91 -4.12
N LEU A 425 17.44 8.19 -4.30
CA LEU A 425 16.40 7.15 -4.22
C LEU A 425 16.61 6.01 -5.23
N SER A 426 17.25 6.31 -6.37
CA SER A 426 17.71 5.29 -7.33
C SER A 426 18.73 4.29 -6.76
N GLU A 427 19.41 4.62 -5.65
CA GLU A 427 20.37 3.77 -4.94
C GLU A 427 19.72 3.00 -3.77
N LEU A 428 18.40 3.08 -3.61
CA LEU A 428 17.66 2.39 -2.54
C LEU A 428 17.92 0.87 -2.46
N PRO A 429 18.10 0.12 -3.57
CA PRO A 429 18.47 -1.29 -3.50
C PRO A 429 19.78 -1.54 -2.73
N TYR A 430 20.78 -0.66 -2.88
CA TYR A 430 22.04 -0.76 -2.14
C TYR A 430 21.87 -0.36 -0.68
N LEU A 431 21.01 0.63 -0.39
CA LEU A 431 20.67 0.95 0.99
C LEU A 431 19.97 -0.23 1.67
N ARG A 432 19.10 -0.96 0.96
CA ARG A 432 18.47 -2.18 1.48
C ARG A 432 19.49 -3.25 1.84
N GLU A 433 20.48 -3.49 0.97
CA GLU A 433 21.60 -4.41 1.26
C GLU A 433 22.36 -3.99 2.54
N LEU A 434 22.62 -2.69 2.72
CA LEU A 434 23.27 -2.18 3.94
C LEU A 434 22.40 -2.31 5.19
N VAL A 435 21.08 -2.15 5.07
CA VAL A 435 20.14 -2.38 6.19
C VAL A 435 20.11 -3.87 6.55
N GLU A 436 20.11 -4.77 5.56
CA GLU A 436 20.22 -6.22 5.78
C GLU A 436 21.55 -6.59 6.45
N GLU A 437 22.66 -5.95 6.08
CA GLU A 437 23.99 -6.23 6.64
C GLU A 437 24.17 -5.68 8.07
N LEU A 438 23.72 -4.44 8.30
CA LEU A 438 23.98 -3.71 9.55
C LEU A 438 22.89 -3.86 10.60
N ASP A 439 21.73 -4.41 10.24
CA ASP A 439 20.57 -4.63 11.10
C ASP A 439 20.21 -3.42 11.99
N PRO A 440 20.00 -2.22 11.40
CA PRO A 440 19.74 -1.02 12.18
C PRO A 440 18.32 -0.99 12.74
N ARG A 441 18.17 -0.45 13.96
CA ARG A 441 16.84 -0.14 14.52
C ARG A 441 16.22 1.12 13.94
N LEU A 442 17.05 2.03 13.42
CA LEU A 442 16.60 3.30 12.86
C LEU A 442 17.41 3.70 11.62
N VAL A 443 16.71 4.02 10.54
CA VAL A 443 17.26 4.64 9.33
C VAL A 443 16.69 6.05 9.18
N ILE A 444 17.54 7.08 9.22
CA ILE A 444 17.12 8.48 9.06
C ILE A 444 17.54 8.98 7.68
N ILE A 445 16.61 9.59 6.94
CA ILE A 445 16.88 10.25 5.66
C ILE A 445 16.68 11.76 5.78
N ASP A 446 17.78 12.50 5.90
CA ASP A 446 17.81 13.96 6.11
C ASP A 446 18.51 14.68 4.94
N THR A 447 17.79 15.18 3.93
CA THR A 447 16.32 15.31 3.79
C THR A 447 15.78 14.68 2.50
N LEU A 448 14.49 14.35 2.51
CA LEU A 448 13.78 13.79 1.35
C LEU A 448 13.92 14.64 0.08
N SER A 449 13.92 15.97 0.22
CA SER A 449 14.01 16.90 -0.92
C SER A 449 15.37 16.85 -1.65
N ARG A 450 16.42 16.30 -1.00
CA ARG A 450 17.78 16.16 -1.56
C ARG A 450 18.05 14.79 -2.16
N VAL A 451 17.42 13.75 -1.65
CA VAL A 451 17.63 12.36 -2.12
C VAL A 451 16.79 12.03 -3.36
N LYS A 452 15.73 12.79 -3.64
CA LYS A 452 14.93 12.60 -4.85
C LYS A 452 15.76 12.78 -6.14
N ASP A 453 15.40 11.99 -7.15
CA ASP A 453 15.95 12.11 -8.49
C ASP A 453 15.35 13.32 -9.23
N SER A 454 16.07 13.86 -10.22
CA SER A 454 15.66 15.08 -10.93
C SER A 454 14.37 14.87 -11.74
N GLY A 455 13.36 15.71 -11.52
CA GLY A 455 12.12 15.73 -12.32
C GLY A 455 10.85 15.36 -11.54
N VAL A 456 10.97 14.82 -10.33
CA VAL A 456 9.81 14.41 -9.51
C VAL A 456 9.37 15.52 -8.57
N SER A 457 8.08 15.88 -8.64
CA SER A 457 7.46 16.85 -7.73
C SER A 457 7.06 16.20 -6.40
N GLU A 458 7.18 16.91 -5.28
CA GLU A 458 6.84 16.38 -3.95
C GLU A 458 5.32 16.19 -3.73
N SER A 459 4.51 16.71 -4.66
CA SER A 459 3.05 16.65 -4.65
C SER A 459 2.46 15.70 -5.71
N SER A 460 3.28 14.92 -6.44
CA SER A 460 2.78 13.97 -7.44
C SER A 460 2.52 12.59 -6.85
N ALA A 461 1.62 11.83 -7.47
CA ALA A 461 1.42 10.40 -7.18
C ALA A 461 2.71 9.58 -7.40
N GLU A 462 3.62 10.08 -8.24
CA GLU A 462 4.95 9.50 -8.45
C GLU A 462 5.80 9.51 -7.18
N MET A 463 5.62 10.50 -6.30
CA MET A 463 6.32 10.54 -5.01
C MET A 463 5.87 9.40 -4.10
N SER A 464 4.60 9.01 -4.12
CA SER A 464 4.13 7.86 -3.34
C SER A 464 4.77 6.56 -3.84
N GLN A 465 4.79 6.33 -5.15
CA GLN A 465 5.42 5.15 -5.76
C GLN A 465 6.92 5.05 -5.47
N LEU A 466 7.60 6.18 -5.26
CA LEU A 466 9.02 6.21 -4.89
C LEU A 466 9.28 5.93 -3.41
N LEU A 467 8.29 6.13 -2.55
CA LEU A 467 8.40 5.92 -1.11
C LEU A 467 7.91 4.53 -0.68
N ASP A 468 7.03 3.89 -1.46
CA ASP A 468 6.54 2.53 -1.19
C ASP A 468 7.68 1.54 -0.93
N PRO A 469 8.79 1.51 -1.71
CA PRO A 469 9.88 0.57 -1.45
C PRO A 469 10.63 0.84 -0.13
N ILE A 470 10.63 2.08 0.37
CA ILE A 470 11.20 2.42 1.69
C ILE A 470 10.28 1.87 2.79
N GLN A 471 8.96 1.97 2.59
CA GLN A 471 7.99 1.40 3.51
C GLN A 471 8.05 -0.13 3.55
N GLU A 472 8.23 -0.78 2.40
CA GLU A 472 8.46 -2.24 2.32
C GLU A 472 9.77 -2.62 3.01
N MET A 473 10.86 -1.89 2.75
CA MET A 473 12.14 -2.10 3.44
C MET A 473 12.01 -2.02 4.96
N ALA A 474 11.30 -1.01 5.48
CA ALA A 474 11.09 -0.85 6.93
C ALA A 474 10.37 -2.05 7.57
N LYS A 475 9.40 -2.63 6.85
CA LYS A 475 8.61 -3.78 7.31
C LYS A 475 9.38 -5.09 7.19
N ASP A 476 10.00 -5.33 6.04
CA ASP A 476 10.70 -6.57 5.72
C ASP A 476 11.94 -6.77 6.60
N LEU A 477 12.62 -5.67 6.93
CA LEU A 477 13.88 -5.67 7.67
C LEU A 477 13.73 -5.18 9.11
N GLU A 478 12.49 -5.09 9.61
CA GLU A 478 12.18 -4.81 11.01
C GLU A 478 12.94 -3.58 11.58
N CYS A 479 12.95 -2.48 10.81
CA CYS A 479 13.60 -1.23 11.18
C CYS A 479 12.65 -0.03 11.07
N CYS A 480 12.78 0.95 11.95
CA CYS A 480 12.06 2.21 11.79
C CYS A 480 12.77 3.10 10.77
N CYS A 481 12.02 3.67 9.82
CA CYS A 481 12.55 4.62 8.84
C CYS A 481 11.98 6.02 9.13
N LEU A 482 12.83 7.04 9.29
CA LEU A 482 12.42 8.44 9.50
C LEU A 482 12.81 9.32 8.30
N LEU A 483 11.82 9.82 7.58
CA LEU A 483 12.01 10.79 6.50
C LEU A 483 11.95 12.21 7.05
N VAL A 484 13.00 12.99 6.88
CA VAL A 484 12.98 14.41 7.25
C VAL A 484 12.57 15.24 6.03
N HIS A 485 11.50 16.01 6.18
CA HIS A 485 10.89 16.77 5.10
C HIS A 485 10.68 18.24 5.46
N HIS A 486 10.88 19.11 4.46
CA HIS A 486 10.61 20.53 4.58
C HIS A 486 9.16 20.81 4.18
N THR A 487 8.40 21.44 5.07
CA THR A 487 7.05 21.91 4.74
C THR A 487 7.04 23.41 4.51
N GLY A 488 5.92 23.94 3.99
CA GLY A 488 5.64 25.38 3.99
C GLY A 488 5.67 26.00 5.40
N LYS A 489 5.32 27.29 5.54
CA LYS A 489 5.35 27.99 6.84
C LYS A 489 4.40 27.32 7.86
N VAL A 490 4.93 26.37 8.62
CA VAL A 490 4.31 25.82 9.84
C VAL A 490 4.90 26.61 11.01
N ASN A 491 4.12 27.54 11.53
CA ASN A 491 4.41 28.33 12.72
C ASN A 491 3.24 28.21 13.70
N LEU A 492 3.46 28.49 14.99
CA LEU A 492 2.40 28.37 15.99
C LEU A 492 1.11 29.14 15.63
N ASP A 493 1.23 30.31 14.99
CA ASP A 493 0.11 31.13 14.55
C ASP A 493 -0.84 30.41 13.57
N THR A 494 -0.33 29.47 12.78
CA THR A 494 -1.11 28.63 11.84
C THR A 494 -1.48 27.28 12.44
N ALA A 495 -0.66 26.74 13.34
CA ALA A 495 -0.88 25.47 14.04
C ALA A 495 -2.00 25.54 15.11
N ASP A 496 -2.29 26.72 15.64
CA ASP A 496 -3.34 26.91 16.67
C ASP A 496 -4.77 27.03 16.12
N GLN A 497 -4.94 27.11 14.79
CA GLN A 497 -6.22 27.42 14.13
C GLN A 497 -6.73 26.30 13.18
N ILE A 498 -5.88 25.34 12.85
CA ILE A 498 -6.09 24.27 11.87
C ILE A 498 -5.41 23.01 12.43
N ASP A 499 -5.85 21.80 12.06
CA ASP A 499 -5.04 20.60 12.32
C ASP A 499 -3.63 20.84 11.76
N VAL A 500 -2.60 20.71 12.59
CA VAL A 500 -1.20 20.99 12.23
C VAL A 500 -0.81 20.18 10.98
N PHE A 501 -1.42 19.02 10.79
CA PHE A 501 -1.17 18.21 9.61
C PHE A 501 -1.79 18.73 8.30
N ASP A 502 -2.84 19.57 8.35
CA ASP A 502 -3.41 20.24 7.16
C ASP A 502 -2.54 21.42 6.71
N THR A 503 -1.60 21.87 7.57
CA THR A 503 -0.62 22.90 7.21
C THR A 503 0.51 22.35 6.33
N ILE A 504 0.60 21.02 6.17
CA ILE A 504 1.45 20.30 5.22
C ILE A 504 0.84 20.37 3.79
N ARG A 505 0.48 21.56 3.31
CA ARG A 505 -0.03 21.74 1.93
C ARG A 505 1.10 21.46 0.94
N GLY A 506 0.91 20.46 0.07
CA GLY A 506 1.88 20.05 -0.95
C GLY A 506 2.56 18.70 -0.70
N SER A 507 2.42 18.10 0.50
CA SER A 507 3.08 16.82 0.86
C SER A 507 2.09 15.74 1.31
N SER A 508 0.81 15.85 0.92
CA SER A 508 -0.23 14.86 1.22
C SER A 508 0.10 13.48 0.66
N ALA A 509 0.73 13.42 -0.52
CA ALA A 509 1.21 12.17 -1.14
C ALA A 509 2.30 11.48 -0.30
N ILE A 510 3.18 12.25 0.33
CA ILE A 510 4.26 11.74 1.20
C ILE A 510 3.66 11.23 2.52
N ARG A 511 2.79 12.03 3.14
CA ARG A 511 2.10 11.65 4.38
C ARG A 511 1.25 10.40 4.20
N ALA A 512 0.60 10.22 3.05
CA ALA A 512 -0.25 9.06 2.78
C ALA A 512 0.52 7.72 2.76
N VAL A 513 1.80 7.73 2.39
CA VAL A 513 2.65 6.52 2.43
C VAL A 513 3.22 6.28 3.82
N CYS A 514 3.55 7.36 4.55
CA CYS A 514 4.07 7.25 5.91
C CYS A 514 2.98 6.76 6.85
N ARG A 515 3.33 5.81 7.72
CA ARG A 515 2.40 5.23 8.69
C ARG A 515 2.16 6.17 9.89
N GLY A 516 3.18 6.95 10.25
CA GLY A 516 3.09 8.02 11.23
C GLY A 516 3.75 9.32 10.78
N THR A 517 3.42 10.42 11.43
CA THR A 517 3.94 11.75 11.12
C THR A 517 4.20 12.55 12.39
N MET A 518 5.39 13.13 12.48
CA MET A 518 5.81 14.13 13.45
C MET A 518 5.82 15.49 12.76
N VAL A 519 5.09 16.47 13.29
CA VAL A 519 5.12 17.86 12.81
C VAL A 519 5.67 18.78 13.89
N LEU A 520 6.76 19.46 13.56
CA LEU A 520 7.42 20.42 14.44
C LEU A 520 7.06 21.85 14.03
N ALA A 521 6.27 22.51 14.84
CA ALA A 521 5.88 23.91 14.68
C ALA A 521 6.71 24.80 15.61
N ALA A 522 7.44 25.75 15.03
CA ALA A 522 8.26 26.69 15.78
C ALA A 522 7.45 27.85 16.35
N GLY A 523 7.75 28.22 17.61
CA GLY A 523 7.24 29.39 18.31
C GLY A 523 8.33 30.37 18.73
N GLU A 524 7.95 31.41 19.45
CA GLU A 524 8.90 32.43 19.94
C GLU A 524 9.81 31.91 21.07
N ARG A 525 9.29 31.05 21.94
CA ARG A 525 10.02 30.53 23.12
C ARG A 525 10.02 29.01 23.23
N ASN A 526 8.97 28.37 22.75
CA ASN A 526 8.74 26.93 22.76
C ASN A 526 8.27 26.45 21.39
N TYR A 527 8.24 25.14 21.21
CA TYR A 527 7.82 24.46 20.00
C TYR A 527 6.66 23.53 20.32
N ARG A 528 5.78 23.34 19.33
CA ARG A 528 4.77 22.30 19.36
C ARG A 528 5.24 21.13 18.50
N LEU A 529 5.30 19.94 19.06
CA LEU A 529 5.53 18.71 18.34
C LEU A 529 4.26 17.87 18.37
N CYS A 530 3.63 17.72 17.20
CA CYS A 530 2.46 16.89 17.03
C CYS A 530 2.87 15.55 16.41
N VAL A 531 2.56 14.44 17.06
CA VAL A 531 2.90 13.08 16.59
C VAL A 531 1.63 12.28 16.38
N GLU A 532 1.47 11.72 15.19
CA GLU A 532 0.43 10.75 14.86
C GLU A 532 1.11 9.44 14.47
N ASN A 533 0.67 8.32 15.06
CA ASN A 533 1.34 7.02 14.93
C ASN A 533 0.37 5.87 14.64
N GLY A 534 -0.85 6.19 14.21
CA GLY A 534 -1.88 5.18 13.90
C GLY A 534 -2.55 4.52 15.12
N TRP A 535 -2.06 4.77 16.34
CA TRP A 535 -2.68 4.36 17.61
C TRP A 535 -3.28 5.55 18.37
N GLY A 536 -2.71 6.74 18.19
CA GLY A 536 -3.17 7.97 18.81
C GLY A 536 -2.51 9.21 18.22
N LYS A 537 -2.82 10.36 18.82
CA LYS A 537 -2.23 11.66 18.52
C LYS A 537 -1.68 12.26 19.79
N HIS A 538 -0.40 12.64 19.77
CA HIS A 538 0.28 13.29 20.88
C HIS A 538 0.59 14.73 20.50
N ASP A 539 0.21 15.68 21.35
CA ASP A 539 0.46 17.10 21.19
C ASP A 539 1.40 17.56 22.29
N LEU A 540 2.68 17.70 21.96
CA LEU A 540 3.76 17.93 22.92
C LEU A 540 4.26 19.38 22.87
N ASN A 541 4.48 19.97 24.04
CA ASN A 541 5.16 21.23 24.22
C ASN A 541 6.63 20.98 24.56
N ILE A 542 7.53 21.42 23.71
CA ILE A 542 8.96 21.12 23.82
C ILE A 542 9.80 22.38 23.67
N ILE A 543 11.05 22.33 24.11
CA ILE A 543 12.03 23.40 23.97
C ILE A 543 13.35 22.88 23.41
N LEU A 544 13.98 23.69 22.57
CA LEU A 544 15.34 23.46 22.07
C LEU A 544 16.31 24.26 22.94
N ASP A 545 17.19 23.56 23.66
CA ASP A 545 18.27 24.20 24.41
C ASP A 545 19.36 24.66 23.43
N ALA A 546 19.59 25.97 23.34
CA ALA A 546 20.52 26.55 22.38
C ALA A 546 22.00 26.21 22.66
N ASN A 547 22.34 25.83 23.90
CA ASN A 547 23.71 25.50 24.28
C ASN A 547 24.03 24.03 23.98
N THR A 548 23.09 23.14 24.29
CA THR A 548 23.28 21.69 24.09
C THR A 548 22.71 21.19 22.77
N LEU A 549 21.93 22.00 22.06
CA LEU A 549 21.21 21.62 20.84
C LEU A 549 20.31 20.37 21.03
N THR A 550 19.87 20.11 22.27
CA THR A 550 18.99 18.99 22.63
C THR A 550 17.55 19.47 22.83
N TRP A 551 16.60 18.56 22.60
CA TRP A 551 15.18 18.80 22.82
C TRP A 551 14.75 18.28 24.18
N ARG A 552 13.93 19.06 24.89
CA ARG A 552 13.33 18.66 26.16
C ARG A 552 11.82 18.81 26.13
N LEU A 553 11.13 17.81 26.70
CA LEU A 553 9.70 17.88 26.93
C LEU A 553 9.41 18.82 28.11
N ILE A 554 8.52 19.79 27.90
CA ILE A 554 8.00 20.65 28.96
C ILE A 554 6.67 20.10 29.49
N GLY A 555 5.86 19.51 28.61
CA GLY A 555 4.57 18.91 28.95
C GLY A 555 3.69 18.81 27.71
N GLU A 556 2.38 18.68 27.91
CA GLU A 556 1.42 18.70 26.81
C GLU A 556 1.25 20.10 26.22
N TRP A 557 1.04 20.16 24.90
CA TRP A 557 0.71 21.40 24.22
C TRP A 557 -0.71 21.82 24.59
N LYS A 558 -0.81 22.97 25.28
CA LYS A 558 -2.07 23.65 25.53
C LYS A 558 -2.07 24.94 24.71
N PRO A 559 -3.04 25.16 23.82
CA PRO A 559 -3.05 26.34 22.98
C PRO A 559 -3.15 27.60 23.86
N THR A 560 -2.19 28.50 23.72
CA THR A 560 -2.13 29.74 24.50
C THR A 560 -3.29 30.64 24.08
N ILE A 561 -4.33 30.72 24.90
CA ILE A 561 -5.34 31.75 24.76
C ILE A 561 -4.72 33.02 25.37
N ASN A 562 -4.68 34.12 24.61
CA ASN A 562 -4.38 35.43 25.19
C ASN A 562 -5.43 35.68 26.29
N GLY A 563 -5.04 35.48 27.56
CA GLY A 563 -5.95 35.53 28.71
C GLY A 563 -6.70 36.86 28.83
N ASP A 564 -6.14 37.94 28.28
CA ASP A 564 -6.76 39.26 28.19
C ASP A 564 -8.02 39.26 27.31
N GLN A 565 -7.96 38.68 26.11
CA GLN A 565 -9.08 38.72 25.15
C GLN A 565 -10.23 37.79 25.58
N LYS A 566 -9.92 36.60 26.12
CA LYS A 566 -10.93 35.67 26.64
C LYS A 566 -11.75 36.33 27.76
N SER A 567 -11.04 36.90 28.74
CA SER A 567 -11.65 37.53 29.91
C SER A 567 -12.52 38.72 29.49
N ARG A 568 -12.05 39.53 28.53
CA ARG A 568 -12.81 40.65 27.96
C ARG A 568 -14.10 40.20 27.25
N VAL A 569 -14.05 39.14 26.44
CA VAL A 569 -15.24 38.60 25.76
C VAL A 569 -16.24 38.01 26.76
N ILE A 570 -15.78 37.23 27.75
CA ILE A 570 -16.66 36.67 28.79
C ILE A 570 -17.28 37.80 29.62
N GLN A 571 -16.50 38.79 30.06
CA GLN A 571 -17.00 39.92 30.84
C GLN A 571 -18.02 40.75 30.05
N TYR A 572 -17.76 40.96 28.76
CA TYR A 572 -18.70 41.65 27.88
C TYR A 572 -20.02 40.89 27.73
N LEU A 573 -19.97 39.56 27.48
CA LEU A 573 -21.18 38.73 27.41
C LEU A 573 -21.89 38.60 28.76
N LYS A 574 -21.18 38.67 29.89
CA LYS A 574 -21.78 38.79 31.23
C LYS A 574 -22.58 40.09 31.39
N GLN A 575 -22.15 41.18 30.75
CA GLN A 575 -22.81 42.49 30.82
C GLN A 575 -23.97 42.63 29.83
N THR A 576 -23.77 42.22 28.57
CA THR A 576 -24.76 42.40 27.50
C THR A 576 -25.74 41.24 27.38
N GLN A 577 -25.47 40.10 28.02
CA GLN A 577 -26.20 38.82 27.97
C GLN A 577 -26.14 38.12 26.61
N GLU A 578 -26.28 38.86 25.52
CA GLU A 578 -26.06 38.41 24.16
C GLU A 578 -25.40 39.51 23.32
N ALA A 579 -24.63 39.12 22.31
CA ALA A 579 -24.04 40.06 21.35
C ALA A 579 -23.75 39.41 20.01
N SER A 580 -23.83 40.19 18.93
CA SER A 580 -23.34 39.79 17.61
C SER A 580 -21.83 39.93 17.51
N LEU A 581 -21.26 39.31 16.48
CA LEU A 581 -19.82 39.43 16.22
C LEU A 581 -19.44 40.89 15.86
N GLU A 582 -20.31 41.60 15.16
CA GLU A 582 -20.12 43.01 14.78
C GLU A 582 -20.13 43.92 16.01
N GLN A 583 -21.01 43.65 16.97
CA GLN A 583 -21.09 44.39 18.23
C GLN A 583 -19.83 44.17 19.09
N MET A 584 -19.43 42.91 19.28
CA MET A 584 -18.20 42.60 20.01
C MET A 584 -16.94 43.18 19.36
N HIS A 585 -16.89 43.21 18.03
CA HIS A 585 -15.77 43.82 17.29
C HIS A 585 -15.70 45.33 17.52
N ALA A 586 -16.84 46.01 17.44
CA ALA A 586 -16.91 47.46 17.64
C ALA A 586 -16.60 47.87 19.09
N ASP A 587 -17.12 47.12 20.06
CA ASP A 587 -17.07 47.54 21.47
C ASP A 587 -15.82 47.06 22.21
N LEU A 588 -15.21 45.95 21.78
CA LEU A 588 -13.99 45.42 22.41
C LEU A 588 -12.72 45.80 21.68
N ASP A 589 -12.80 46.40 20.49
CA ASP A 589 -11.64 46.68 19.63
C ASP A 589 -10.77 45.43 19.39
N ILE A 590 -11.41 44.26 19.29
CA ILE A 590 -10.75 42.98 18.97
C ILE A 590 -11.04 42.68 17.49
N PRO A 591 -10.03 42.38 16.66
CA PRO A 591 -10.24 42.02 15.25
C PRO A 591 -11.22 40.84 15.10
N ARG A 592 -12.05 40.88 14.04
CA ARG A 592 -13.09 39.86 13.78
C ARG A 592 -12.55 38.43 13.78
N ASP A 593 -11.42 38.22 13.11
CA ASP A 593 -10.78 36.90 13.03
C ASP A 593 -10.33 36.39 14.40
N SER A 594 -9.89 37.29 15.29
CA SER A 594 -9.52 36.96 16.67
C SER A 594 -10.75 36.67 17.53
N LEU A 595 -11.83 37.44 17.38
CA LEU A 595 -13.11 37.17 18.07
C LEU A 595 -13.71 35.82 17.68
N TYR A 596 -13.70 35.48 16.37
CA TYR A 596 -14.16 34.17 15.91
C TYR A 596 -13.41 33.01 16.59
N LYS A 597 -12.09 33.14 16.78
CA LYS A 597 -11.25 32.12 17.46
C LYS A 597 -11.58 32.00 18.94
N VAL A 598 -11.71 33.14 19.63
CA VAL A 598 -12.07 33.18 21.06
C VAL A 598 -13.46 32.55 21.27
N LEU A 599 -14.46 32.94 20.48
CA LEU A 599 -15.83 32.42 20.59
C LEU A 599 -15.94 30.93 20.24
N SER A 600 -15.20 30.45 19.25
CA SER A 600 -15.17 29.02 18.89
C SER A 600 -14.63 28.15 20.04
N LYS A 601 -13.56 28.58 20.71
CA LYS A 601 -13.00 27.87 21.88
C LYS A 601 -13.90 27.99 23.11
N LEU A 602 -14.53 29.13 23.34
CA LEU A 602 -15.50 29.29 24.42
C LEU A 602 -16.74 28.40 24.19
N ALA A 603 -17.09 28.07 22.94
CA ALA A 603 -18.18 27.15 22.66
C ALA A 603 -17.88 25.70 23.07
N THR A 604 -16.60 25.32 23.18
CA THR A 604 -16.15 23.99 23.59
C THR A 604 -15.69 23.94 25.05
N ALA A 605 -15.83 25.02 25.82
CA ALA A 605 -15.42 25.05 27.22
C ALA A 605 -16.27 24.09 28.08
N GLU A 606 -15.66 23.38 29.03
CA GLU A 606 -16.35 22.46 29.94
C GLU A 606 -17.06 23.19 31.09
N VAL A 607 -16.56 24.38 31.47
CA VAL A 607 -17.14 25.20 32.54
C VAL A 607 -18.31 26.02 32.01
N ALA A 608 -19.51 25.78 32.54
CA ALA A 608 -20.76 26.41 32.08
C ALA A 608 -20.76 27.95 32.16
N GLU A 609 -19.98 28.53 33.07
CA GLU A 609 -19.85 29.99 33.27
C GLU A 609 -18.98 30.68 32.22
N GLU A 610 -18.15 29.91 31.51
CA GLU A 610 -17.31 30.38 30.42
C GLU A 610 -17.83 29.92 29.06
N LYS A 611 -18.70 28.90 29.03
CA LYS A 611 -19.18 28.30 27.80
C LYS A 611 -20.10 29.24 27.05
N VAL A 612 -19.84 29.43 25.76
CA VAL A 612 -20.64 30.31 24.88
C VAL A 612 -21.49 29.49 23.91
N VAL A 613 -22.75 29.86 23.74
CA VAL A 613 -23.68 29.26 22.80
C VAL A 613 -24.04 30.26 21.71
N LYS A 614 -24.10 29.77 20.48
CA LYS A 614 -24.48 30.55 19.29
C LYS A 614 -25.97 30.35 18.98
N LYS A 615 -26.74 31.44 18.95
CA LYS A 615 -28.19 31.47 18.66
C LYS A 615 -28.47 32.23 17.36
N GLY A 616 -29.59 31.90 16.70
CA GLY A 616 -30.10 32.64 15.53
C GLY A 616 -30.09 31.86 14.20
N ARG A 617 -30.50 32.54 13.12
CA ARG A 617 -30.57 31.98 11.75
C ARG A 617 -29.59 32.71 10.82
N ARG A 618 -29.23 32.07 9.70
CA ARG A 618 -28.18 32.51 8.74
C ARG A 618 -28.13 34.05 8.57
N ARG A 619 -26.94 34.61 8.80
CA ARG A 619 -26.57 36.04 8.75
C ARG A 619 -26.96 36.92 9.96
N CYS A 620 -27.67 36.39 10.96
CA CYS A 620 -27.97 37.09 12.21
C CYS A 620 -27.67 36.18 13.42
N TYR A 621 -26.40 35.84 13.63
CA TYR A 621 -26.00 35.04 14.79
C TYR A 621 -25.62 35.94 15.98
N VAL A 622 -26.12 35.60 17.16
CA VAL A 622 -25.71 36.18 18.43
C VAL A 622 -25.10 35.11 19.33
N TYR A 623 -24.18 35.52 20.18
CA TYR A 623 -23.48 34.66 21.13
C TYR A 623 -23.91 35.03 22.55
N THR A 624 -24.14 34.02 23.39
CA THR A 624 -24.54 34.18 24.80
C THR A 624 -23.83 33.15 25.67
N LEU A 625 -23.72 33.36 26.98
CA LEU A 625 -23.20 32.31 27.87
C LEU A 625 -24.24 31.19 28.05
N GLU A 626 -23.77 29.94 28.12
CA GLU A 626 -24.62 28.75 28.25
C GLU A 626 -25.50 28.84 29.50
N LEU A 627 -24.96 29.40 30.59
CA LEU A 627 -25.69 29.63 31.82
C LEU A 627 -26.92 30.55 31.62
N PHE A 628 -26.79 31.63 30.85
CA PHE A 628 -27.93 32.49 30.50
C PHE A 628 -28.90 31.80 29.55
N HIS A 629 -28.40 31.04 28.59
CA HIS A 629 -29.24 30.29 27.67
C HIS A 629 -30.11 29.25 28.39
N LYS A 630 -29.52 28.47 29.30
CA LYS A 630 -30.23 27.47 30.11
C LYS A 630 -31.28 28.13 31.00
N ALA A 631 -30.96 29.26 31.63
CA ALA A 631 -31.90 30.01 32.45
C ALA A 631 -33.12 30.52 31.64
N GLU A 632 -32.92 31.01 30.42
CA GLU A 632 -34.03 31.43 29.54
C GLU A 632 -34.92 30.26 29.13
N SER A 633 -34.33 29.13 28.73
CA SER A 633 -35.11 27.95 28.34
C SER A 633 -35.94 27.38 29.51
N LEU A 634 -35.44 27.47 30.74
CA LEU A 634 -36.18 27.10 31.95
C LEU A 634 -37.34 28.06 32.23
N LEU A 635 -37.12 29.37 32.08
CA LEU A 635 -38.16 30.38 32.25
C LEU A 635 -39.27 30.26 31.20
N ASP A 636 -38.92 29.99 29.94
CA ASP A 636 -39.88 29.74 28.86
C ASP A 636 -40.70 28.47 29.13
N TYR A 637 -40.06 27.40 29.62
CA TYR A 637 -40.73 26.15 29.97
C TYR A 637 -41.76 26.33 31.11
N ILE A 638 -41.38 27.08 32.16
CA ILE A 638 -42.26 27.40 33.29
C ILE A 638 -43.40 28.32 32.84
N GLY A 639 -43.12 29.30 31.98
CA GLY A 639 -44.14 30.20 31.43
C GLY A 639 -45.17 29.49 30.53
N GLN A 640 -44.75 28.42 29.84
CA GLN A 640 -45.63 27.61 28.98
C GLN A 640 -46.40 26.51 29.74
N ASN A 641 -45.97 26.15 30.95
CA ASN A 641 -46.61 25.14 31.79
C ASN A 641 -46.86 25.69 33.22
N PRO A 642 -47.81 26.62 33.40
CA PRO A 642 -48.15 27.11 34.73
C PRO A 642 -48.64 25.95 35.59
N ILE A 643 -48.03 25.75 36.76
CA ILE A 643 -48.41 24.72 37.72
C ILE A 643 -49.87 24.98 38.16
N GLN A 644 -50.81 24.18 37.67
CA GLN A 644 -52.19 24.20 38.16
C GLN A 644 -52.22 23.56 39.55
N SER A 645 -52.60 24.35 40.56
CA SER A 645 -52.83 23.86 41.91
C SER A 645 -54.11 23.01 41.96
N ASN A 646 -54.01 21.71 41.67
CA ASN A 646 -55.09 20.78 41.95
C ASN A 646 -55.03 20.33 43.42
N ARG A 647 -56.03 20.75 44.21
CA ARG A 647 -56.33 20.13 45.50
C ARG A 647 -56.84 18.70 45.26
N PRO A 648 -56.38 17.65 45.97
CA PRO A 648 -56.91 16.31 45.78
C PRO A 648 -58.30 16.16 46.43
N ASN A 649 -59.21 15.50 45.71
CA ASN A 649 -60.51 15.02 46.19
C ASN A 649 -60.28 13.69 46.96
N PRO A 650 -60.77 13.53 48.20
CA PRO A 650 -60.55 12.32 48.97
C PRO A 650 -61.70 11.36 48.68
N ASP A 651 -61.50 10.40 47.78
CA ASP A 651 -62.24 9.13 47.72
C ASP A 651 -61.88 8.38 46.43
N THR A 652 -60.82 7.57 46.48
CA THR A 652 -60.61 6.32 45.71
C THR A 652 -59.22 5.80 46.03
N ALA A 653 -59.13 5.03 47.12
CA ALA A 653 -57.94 4.30 47.51
C ALA A 653 -58.13 2.81 47.16
N SER A 654 -57.47 2.36 46.08
CA SER A 654 -56.93 1.00 45.99
C SER A 654 -55.89 0.90 44.88
N ASP A 655 -54.70 0.48 45.29
CA ASP A 655 -53.63 -0.17 44.52
C ASP A 655 -52.54 0.67 43.80
N ARG A 656 -51.34 0.53 44.40
CA ARG A 656 -49.96 0.59 43.86
C ARG A 656 -49.32 1.96 43.58
N CYS A 657 -48.54 2.45 44.55
CA CYS A 657 -47.18 2.99 44.35
C CYS A 657 -46.48 3.24 45.70
N PRO A 658 -45.29 2.66 45.99
CA PRO A 658 -44.49 3.05 47.13
C PRO A 658 -43.39 4.03 46.69
N ILE A 659 -43.59 5.32 46.94
CA ILE A 659 -42.62 6.35 47.35
C ILE A 659 -43.48 7.60 47.59
N GLY A 660 -43.77 7.90 48.86
CA GLY A 660 -44.62 9.05 49.19
C GLY A 660 -45.06 9.10 50.63
N GLN A 661 -44.13 9.10 51.59
CA GLN A 661 -44.37 9.61 52.95
C GLN A 661 -43.10 10.22 53.51
N ASN A 662 -42.95 11.54 53.36
CA ASN A 662 -42.46 12.47 54.38
C ASN A 662 -42.45 13.88 53.80
N LEU A 663 -43.56 14.59 53.96
CA LEU A 663 -43.65 16.05 54.08
C LEU A 663 -45.09 16.36 54.52
N LEU A 664 -45.34 16.20 55.82
CA LEU A 664 -46.52 16.73 56.49
C LEU A 664 -46.35 18.25 56.60
N PHE A 665 -47.22 19.02 55.94
CA PHE A 665 -47.39 20.45 56.21
C PHE A 665 -48.48 20.63 57.27
N SER A 666 -48.14 21.20 58.42
CA SER A 666 -49.14 21.76 59.34
C SER A 666 -49.54 23.15 58.86
N SER A 667 -50.85 23.38 58.71
CA SER A 667 -51.43 24.68 58.43
C SER A 667 -51.53 25.51 59.70
N ASP A 668 -51.00 26.74 59.70
CA ASP A 668 -51.44 27.78 60.64
C ASP A 668 -52.12 28.92 59.88
N ALA A 669 -53.26 29.31 60.43
CA ALA A 669 -54.22 30.24 59.87
C ALA A 669 -53.86 31.70 60.22
N SER A 670 -53.10 32.37 59.36
CA SER A 670 -53.12 33.84 59.26
C SER A 670 -52.59 34.26 57.89
N GLY A 671 -53.45 34.84 57.06
CA GLY A 671 -53.17 35.15 55.66
C GLY A 671 -52.05 36.14 55.42
N SER A 672 -50.84 35.63 55.21
CA SER A 672 -49.72 36.32 54.55
C SER A 672 -49.33 35.53 53.29
N ILE A 673 -49.13 36.23 52.18
CA ILE A 673 -48.58 35.67 50.94
C ILE A 673 -47.21 35.08 51.27
N ILE A 674 -47.13 33.75 51.34
CA ILE A 674 -45.87 33.03 51.52
C ILE A 674 -45.14 33.03 50.17
N ASP A 675 -43.89 33.41 50.27
CA ASP A 675 -42.92 33.71 49.23
C ASP A 675 -42.77 32.56 48.22
N GLN A 676 -43.10 32.81 46.94
CA GLN A 676 -42.87 31.87 45.83
C GLN A 676 -41.38 31.70 45.49
N SER A 677 -40.47 32.39 46.19
CA SER A 677 -39.02 32.28 46.00
C SER A 677 -38.43 30.93 46.44
N VAL A 678 -39.08 30.20 47.34
CA VAL A 678 -38.49 28.99 47.97
C VAL A 678 -38.74 27.71 47.16
N THR A 679 -39.82 27.63 46.37
CA THR A 679 -40.18 26.40 45.64
C THR A 679 -39.37 26.15 44.37
N CYS A 680 -38.67 27.13 43.81
CA CYS A 680 -37.82 26.92 42.63
C CYS A 680 -36.35 26.62 42.99
N ALA A 681 -35.90 26.95 44.21
CA ALA A 681 -34.50 26.77 44.62
C ALA A 681 -34.14 25.30 44.90
N SER A 682 -35.12 24.46 45.24
CA SER A 682 -34.95 23.02 45.51
C SER A 682 -34.91 22.15 44.25
N LEU A 683 -35.17 22.71 43.06
CA LEU A 683 -35.09 22.01 41.77
C LEU A 683 -33.74 22.22 41.05
N ILE A 684 -32.83 22.98 41.64
CA ILE A 684 -31.49 23.24 41.11
C ILE A 684 -30.51 22.36 41.89
N ASP A 685 -29.97 21.35 41.22
CA ASP A 685 -28.91 20.44 41.70
C ASP A 685 -27.76 21.23 42.34
N ASP A 686 -27.21 20.72 43.46
CA ASP A 686 -26.38 21.43 44.44
C ASP A 686 -24.97 21.83 43.94
N ARG A 687 -24.74 21.90 42.63
CA ARG A 687 -23.43 22.09 42.00
C ARG A 687 -23.23 23.42 41.25
N SER A 688 -24.14 24.41 41.38
CA SER A 688 -23.97 25.71 40.70
C SER A 688 -24.61 26.88 41.46
N ASP A 689 -23.87 27.46 42.41
CA ASP A 689 -24.25 28.70 43.12
C ASP A 689 -24.49 29.88 42.15
N SER A 690 -23.78 29.90 41.02
CA SER A 690 -23.86 30.91 39.97
C SER A 690 -25.21 30.93 39.22
N LEU A 691 -25.88 29.79 39.06
CA LEU A 691 -27.22 29.70 38.47
C LEU A 691 -28.29 30.25 39.43
N ARG A 692 -28.13 30.00 40.74
CA ARG A 692 -29.01 30.57 41.78
C ARG A 692 -28.92 32.10 41.79
N GLU A 693 -27.72 32.67 41.71
CA GLU A 693 -27.51 34.13 41.65
C GLU A 693 -28.14 34.80 40.42
N VAL A 694 -28.00 34.19 39.23
CA VAL A 694 -28.55 34.75 37.98
C VAL A 694 -30.08 34.71 37.94
N VAL A 695 -30.68 33.64 38.46
CA VAL A 695 -32.14 33.52 38.59
C VAL A 695 -32.68 34.52 39.63
N GLN A 696 -32.02 34.66 40.79
CA GLN A 696 -32.36 35.68 41.78
C GLN A 696 -32.18 37.12 41.25
N TYR A 697 -31.17 37.38 40.42
CA TYR A 697 -30.93 38.67 39.79
C TYR A 697 -32.03 39.05 38.78
N LYS A 698 -32.49 38.12 37.93
CA LYS A 698 -33.62 38.36 36.99
C LYS A 698 -34.95 38.57 37.74
N LEU A 699 -35.19 37.85 38.84
CA LEU A 699 -36.39 38.03 39.67
C LEU A 699 -36.42 39.40 40.40
N LYS A 700 -35.27 39.88 40.90
CA LYS A 700 -35.17 41.21 41.55
C LYS A 700 -35.41 42.39 40.61
N ARG A 701 -35.14 42.28 39.30
CA ARG A 701 -35.40 43.34 38.32
C ARG A 701 -36.87 43.44 37.87
N GLY A 702 -37.72 42.47 38.22
CA GLY A 702 -39.16 42.49 37.91
C GLY A 702 -40.00 43.46 38.75
N SER A 703 -39.40 44.16 39.72
CA SER A 703 -40.08 45.12 40.61
C SER A 703 -39.47 46.52 40.50
N ASN A 704 -40.35 47.54 40.45
CA ASN A 704 -40.15 48.96 40.10
C ASN A 704 -38.81 49.67 40.50
N PRO A 705 -38.33 50.67 39.72
CA PRO A 705 -37.02 51.30 39.88
C PRO A 705 -37.06 52.54 40.79
N GLY A 706 -36.25 52.58 41.84
CA GLY A 706 -36.09 53.78 42.65
C GLY A 706 -34.94 53.66 43.66
N ARG A 707 -33.82 54.32 43.35
CA ARG A 707 -32.60 54.48 44.18
C ARG A 707 -31.87 53.19 44.57
N ALA A 708 -30.91 52.78 43.74
CA ALA A 708 -29.79 51.97 44.20
C ALA A 708 -28.48 52.71 43.90
N LYS A 709 -27.77 53.11 44.96
CA LYS A 709 -26.37 53.52 44.94
C LYS A 709 -25.53 52.28 44.61
N VAL A 710 -24.64 52.38 43.64
CA VAL A 710 -23.63 51.36 43.37
C VAL A 710 -22.65 51.32 44.54
N LEU A 711 -22.45 50.13 45.14
CA LEU A 711 -21.27 49.81 45.95
C LEU A 711 -20.72 48.43 45.55
N PRO A 712 -19.39 48.20 45.61
CA PRO A 712 -18.74 46.99 45.12
C PRO A 712 -18.83 45.84 46.13
N ILE A 713 -19.02 44.59 45.63
CA ILE A 713 -18.95 43.37 46.45
C ILE A 713 -17.48 43.08 46.75
N GLY A 714 -17.03 43.62 47.88
CA GLY A 714 -15.73 43.39 48.49
C GLY A 714 -15.82 43.49 50.01
N GLN A 715 -16.92 43.03 50.61
CA GLN A 715 -17.11 42.83 52.06
C GLN A 715 -18.26 41.83 52.28
N LEU A 716 -17.95 40.54 52.19
CA LEU A 716 -18.77 39.42 52.70
C LEU A 716 -17.87 38.22 53.02
N LEU A 717 -16.66 38.54 53.49
CA LEU A 717 -15.87 37.69 54.37
C LEU A 717 -16.01 38.31 55.77
N ASP A 718 -16.13 37.47 56.79
CA ASP A 718 -16.36 37.78 58.22
C ASP A 718 -17.81 38.00 58.66
N SER A 719 -18.50 36.89 58.93
CA SER A 719 -19.10 36.63 60.26
C SER A 719 -19.82 35.28 60.26
N THR A 720 -19.68 34.54 61.36
CA THR A 720 -20.27 33.21 61.69
C THR A 720 -19.47 31.97 61.32
N PHE A 721 -18.27 31.84 61.88
CA PHE A 721 -17.84 30.56 62.47
C PHE A 721 -17.28 30.84 63.87
N SER A 722 -18.03 30.41 64.89
CA SER A 722 -17.59 30.39 66.29
C SER A 722 -17.74 28.96 66.79
N GLU A 723 -16.59 28.35 67.10
CA GLU A 723 -16.34 27.27 68.09
C GLU A 723 -16.99 25.88 67.85
N VAL A 724 -16.39 24.70 68.03
CA VAL A 724 -15.16 24.09 68.64
C VAL A 724 -15.38 22.54 68.50
N PRO A 725 -14.45 21.57 68.68
CA PRO A 725 -13.00 21.42 68.38
C PRO A 725 -12.64 20.10 67.62
N GLN A 726 -11.36 20.02 67.22
CA GLN A 726 -10.66 18.78 66.84
C GLN A 726 -10.46 17.82 68.03
N SER A 727 -10.54 16.51 67.78
CA SER A 727 -9.64 15.54 68.44
C SER A 727 -9.55 14.21 67.70
N GLN A 728 -8.30 13.77 67.52
CA GLN A 728 -7.81 12.40 67.24
C GLN A 728 -7.83 11.91 65.79
N THR A 729 -6.68 12.08 65.13
CA THR A 729 -5.99 10.94 64.49
C THR A 729 -4.50 11.27 64.43
N GLU A 730 -3.73 10.58 65.26
CA GLU A 730 -2.28 10.51 65.22
C GLU A 730 -1.92 9.02 65.10
N GLN A 731 -0.86 8.72 64.34
CA GLN A 731 -0.13 7.44 64.26
C GLN A 731 -0.77 6.32 63.41
N ALA A 732 -0.08 5.52 62.59
CA ALA A 732 1.32 5.42 62.21
C ALA A 732 1.47 4.54 60.94
N SER A 733 2.54 4.85 60.19
CA SER A 733 3.39 4.08 59.26
C SER A 733 3.26 2.54 59.04
N GLN A 734 3.33 2.17 57.75
CA GLN A 734 4.18 1.12 57.09
C GLN A 734 3.72 -0.37 56.99
N PRO A 735 4.25 -1.13 55.97
CA PRO A 735 3.51 -2.09 55.11
C PRO A 735 3.89 -3.57 55.31
N ILE A 736 3.22 -4.51 54.60
CA ILE A 736 3.60 -5.89 54.17
C ILE A 736 2.30 -6.52 53.59
N GLY A 737 2.21 -7.15 52.41
CA GLY A 737 2.98 -8.28 51.90
C GLY A 737 2.22 -9.60 52.19
N SER A 738 2.00 -10.41 51.14
CA SER A 738 1.43 -11.79 51.14
C SER A 738 -0.08 -11.98 51.38
N LEU A 739 -0.83 -12.21 50.29
CA LEU A 739 -2.05 -13.06 50.30
C LEU A 739 -2.39 -13.56 48.87
N LEU A 740 -1.43 -14.22 48.20
CA LEU A 740 -1.62 -14.80 46.86
C LEU A 740 -1.30 -16.31 46.80
N ASP A 741 -1.44 -17.03 47.91
CA ASP A 741 -1.10 -18.47 47.98
C ASP A 741 -2.27 -19.39 48.38
N SER A 742 -3.52 -18.97 48.24
CA SER A 742 -4.62 -19.86 48.67
C SER A 742 -5.94 -19.69 47.96
N ILE A 743 -6.02 -19.78 46.63
CA ILE A 743 -7.18 -20.41 45.95
C ILE A 743 -6.70 -21.07 44.66
N GLY A 744 -6.10 -22.25 44.80
CA GLY A 744 -5.94 -23.21 43.73
C GLY A 744 -6.55 -24.54 44.18
N GLN A 745 -7.39 -25.10 43.30
CA GLN A 745 -7.86 -26.50 43.20
C GLN A 745 -9.35 -26.79 43.49
N ARG A 746 -9.89 -27.59 42.55
CA ARG A 746 -11.11 -28.43 42.54
C ARG A 746 -12.41 -27.76 42.06
N ASP A 747 -13.26 -28.37 41.24
CA ASP A 747 -13.20 -29.60 40.44
C ASP A 747 -14.33 -29.55 39.40
N LYS A 748 -14.24 -30.44 38.39
CA LYS A 748 -15.30 -30.69 37.40
C LYS A 748 -16.45 -31.50 38.02
N SER A 749 -17.70 -31.04 37.87
CA SER A 749 -18.87 -31.93 37.82
C SER A 749 -20.09 -31.25 37.19
N GLU A 750 -20.73 -31.96 36.26
CA GLU A 750 -21.99 -31.65 35.60
C GLU A 750 -23.15 -31.49 36.62
N SER A 751 -24.06 -30.53 36.40
CA SER A 751 -25.51 -30.76 36.26
C SER A 751 -26.37 -29.48 36.30
N ARG A 752 -27.35 -29.47 35.38
CA ARG A 752 -28.70 -28.86 35.45
C ARG A 752 -28.82 -27.35 35.65
N ILE A 753 -29.14 -26.68 34.54
CA ILE A 753 -29.87 -25.41 34.49
C ILE A 753 -31.30 -25.66 34.98
N ASP A 754 -31.65 -25.06 36.12
CA ASP A 754 -33.04 -24.87 36.55
C ASP A 754 -33.52 -23.48 36.11
N GLN A 755 -34.75 -23.41 35.63
CA GLN A 755 -35.40 -22.22 35.09
C GLN A 755 -36.01 -21.39 36.23
N SER A 756 -35.20 -20.61 36.93
CA SER A 756 -35.68 -19.47 37.71
C SER A 756 -34.51 -18.52 37.97
N GLY A 757 -34.46 -17.42 37.22
CA GLY A 757 -33.48 -16.37 37.47
C GLY A 757 -33.79 -15.66 38.79
N THR A 758 -32.90 -15.78 39.78
CA THR A 758 -32.69 -14.77 40.83
C THR A 758 -31.41 -15.04 41.66
N CYS A 759 -30.66 -13.96 41.86
CA CYS A 759 -29.64 -13.65 42.88
C CYS A 759 -28.38 -14.51 43.03
N ALA A 760 -27.25 -13.98 42.54
CA ALA A 760 -25.99 -13.98 43.28
C ALA A 760 -25.94 -12.67 44.09
N SER A 761 -25.96 -12.75 45.41
CA SER A 761 -25.72 -11.63 46.31
C SER A 761 -24.21 -11.30 46.33
N TRP A 762 -23.84 -10.06 45.99
CA TRP A 762 -22.46 -9.58 46.09
C TRP A 762 -22.33 -8.70 47.32
N GLU A 763 -21.87 -9.27 48.43
CA GLU A 763 -21.49 -8.48 49.60
C GLU A 763 -20.05 -7.97 49.44
N ASN A 764 -19.86 -6.68 49.71
CA ASN A 764 -18.60 -5.93 49.78
C ASN A 764 -17.96 -5.47 48.45
N LEU A 765 -18.51 -4.40 47.86
CA LEU A 765 -17.76 -3.53 46.95
C LEU A 765 -17.30 -2.27 47.71
N LYS A 766 -15.98 -2.10 47.89
CA LYS A 766 -15.41 -0.85 48.38
C LYS A 766 -15.38 0.18 47.26
N GLN A 767 -15.51 1.45 47.64
CA GLN A 767 -15.56 2.62 46.77
C GLN A 767 -14.23 2.75 45.98
N GLY A 768 -14.17 2.20 44.77
CA GLY A 768 -12.96 2.21 43.93
C GLY A 768 -13.03 1.43 42.61
N ASP A 769 -13.76 0.31 42.53
CA ASP A 769 -13.69 -0.61 41.37
C ASP A 769 -14.88 -0.55 40.39
N TRP A 770 -15.24 0.65 39.93
CA TRP A 770 -16.31 0.85 38.95
C TRP A 770 -15.98 0.34 37.53
N VAL A 771 -14.69 0.31 37.16
CA VAL A 771 -14.22 -0.11 35.83
C VAL A 771 -14.30 -1.64 35.67
N GLU A 772 -14.01 -2.40 36.73
CA GLU A 772 -14.09 -3.86 36.70
C GLU A 772 -15.55 -4.36 36.65
N PHE A 773 -16.46 -3.65 37.31
CA PHE A 773 -17.91 -3.92 37.27
C PHE A 773 -18.51 -3.72 35.86
N LEU A 774 -18.10 -2.64 35.16
CA LEU A 774 -18.54 -2.36 33.79
C LEU A 774 -17.95 -3.34 32.76
N HIS A 775 -16.71 -3.80 32.95
CA HIS A 775 -16.10 -4.81 32.09
C HIS A 775 -16.79 -6.18 32.23
N LYS A 776 -17.12 -6.60 33.46
CA LYS A 776 -17.84 -7.85 33.72
C LYS A 776 -19.28 -7.81 33.21
N GLY A 777 -19.95 -6.65 33.25
CA GLY A 777 -21.26 -6.44 32.63
C GLY A 777 -21.26 -6.58 31.10
N LYS A 778 -20.21 -6.10 30.41
CA LYS A 778 -20.02 -6.31 28.96
C LYS A 778 -19.77 -7.79 28.62
N TRP A 779 -19.02 -8.51 29.45
CA TRP A 779 -18.76 -9.95 29.28
C TRP A 779 -20.05 -10.78 29.37
N PHE A 780 -20.94 -10.45 30.32
CA PHE A 780 -22.24 -11.12 30.47
C PHE A 780 -23.14 -10.96 29.22
N LEU A 781 -23.14 -9.77 28.61
CA LEU A 781 -23.91 -9.51 27.38
C LEU A 781 -23.40 -10.33 26.19
N ALA A 782 -22.07 -10.47 26.07
CA ALA A 782 -21.45 -11.26 25.01
C ALA A 782 -21.76 -12.76 25.16
N GLU A 783 -21.73 -13.28 26.39
CA GLU A 783 -22.00 -14.69 26.66
C GLU A 783 -23.50 -15.02 26.54
N PHE A 784 -24.39 -14.10 26.90
CA PHE A 784 -25.85 -14.24 26.68
C PHE A 784 -26.22 -14.30 25.19
N VAL A 785 -25.57 -13.49 24.34
CA VAL A 785 -25.75 -13.55 22.88
C VAL A 785 -25.19 -14.86 22.29
N ARG A 786 -24.07 -15.36 22.85
CA ARG A 786 -23.46 -16.64 22.43
C ARG A 786 -24.33 -17.84 22.77
N GLN A 787 -25.07 -17.81 23.88
CA GLN A 787 -25.93 -18.91 24.33
C GLN A 787 -27.34 -18.92 23.69
N HIS A 788 -27.74 -17.83 23.00
CA HIS A 788 -29.05 -17.73 22.33
C HIS A 788 -28.97 -17.33 20.84
N PRO A 789 -28.32 -18.15 19.98
CA PRO A 789 -28.03 -17.81 18.58
C PRO A 789 -29.27 -17.72 17.65
N ASN A 790 -30.45 -18.14 18.11
CA ASN A 790 -31.69 -18.18 17.31
C ASN A 790 -32.61 -16.96 17.51
N MET A 791 -32.18 -15.93 18.26
CA MET A 791 -32.91 -14.66 18.35
C MET A 791 -32.77 -13.86 17.03
N LYS A 792 -33.88 -13.65 16.32
CA LYS A 792 -33.91 -12.87 15.07
C LYS A 792 -33.88 -11.36 15.38
N TYR A 793 -32.84 -10.67 14.93
CA TYR A 793 -32.74 -9.21 14.97
C TYR A 793 -33.17 -8.59 13.62
N SER A 794 -33.97 -7.53 13.64
CA SER A 794 -34.39 -6.84 12.40
C SER A 794 -33.23 -6.02 11.81
N ARG A 795 -33.09 -6.07 10.49
CA ARG A 795 -31.89 -5.64 9.73
C ARG A 795 -31.64 -4.13 9.67
N HIS A 796 -32.32 -3.29 10.47
CA HIS A 796 -32.27 -1.82 10.35
C HIS A 796 -31.99 -1.08 11.68
N SER A 797 -31.10 -1.62 12.53
CA SER A 797 -30.53 -0.85 13.65
C SER A 797 -29.05 -1.22 13.87
N ARG A 798 -28.13 -0.41 13.32
CA ARG A 798 -26.73 -0.39 13.75
C ARG A 798 -26.60 0.62 14.90
N SER A 799 -27.15 0.28 16.05
CA SER A 799 -26.87 0.87 17.38
C SER A 799 -27.84 0.25 18.38
N LEU A 800 -27.37 -0.76 19.11
CA LEU A 800 -28.04 -1.22 20.34
C LEU A 800 -27.47 -0.37 21.47
N GLU A 801 -27.99 0.85 21.66
CA GLU A 801 -27.85 1.54 22.94
C GLU A 801 -28.92 0.96 23.88
N ALA A 802 -28.57 -0.13 24.58
CA ALA A 802 -29.32 -0.52 25.76
C ALA A 802 -28.96 0.47 26.88
N ALA A 803 -29.89 1.35 27.26
CA ALA A 803 -29.72 2.16 28.45
C ALA A 803 -29.79 1.26 29.68
N ILE A 804 -28.65 1.09 30.36
CA ILE A 804 -28.59 0.43 31.67
C ILE A 804 -28.93 1.51 32.70
N VAL A 805 -30.13 1.47 33.27
CA VAL A 805 -30.48 2.30 34.42
C VAL A 805 -30.13 1.52 35.68
N VAL A 806 -29.09 1.99 36.38
CA VAL A 806 -28.72 1.48 37.71
C VAL A 806 -29.38 2.37 38.73
N GLN A 807 -30.29 1.80 39.52
CA GLN A 807 -30.92 2.51 40.63
C GLN A 807 -30.40 1.90 41.93
N LEU A 808 -29.72 2.73 42.72
CA LEU A 808 -29.27 2.37 44.07
C LEU A 808 -30.46 2.54 45.01
N ALA A 809 -30.87 1.45 45.66
CA ALA A 809 -31.97 1.48 46.62
C ALA A 809 -31.47 1.86 48.03
N ASP A 810 -30.22 1.49 48.37
CA ASP A 810 -29.47 1.88 49.57
C ASP A 810 -27.95 1.63 49.38
N GLU A 811 -27.13 1.85 50.42
CA GLU A 811 -25.66 1.68 50.39
C GLU A 811 -25.18 0.25 50.09
N SER A 812 -26.08 -0.73 50.01
CA SER A 812 -25.73 -2.15 49.90
C SER A 812 -26.38 -2.90 48.72
N THR A 813 -27.31 -2.28 47.99
CA THR A 813 -28.02 -2.96 46.88
C THR A 813 -28.21 -2.09 45.63
N ALA A 814 -27.85 -2.66 44.47
CA ALA A 814 -28.05 -2.08 43.15
C ALA A 814 -29.00 -2.97 42.32
N THR A 815 -30.07 -2.38 41.79
CA THR A 815 -31.00 -3.08 40.87
C THR A 815 -30.75 -2.62 39.44
N ILE A 816 -30.56 -3.57 38.52
CA ILE A 816 -30.34 -3.29 37.09
C ILE A 816 -31.61 -3.61 36.32
N THR A 817 -32.17 -2.61 35.63
CA THR A 817 -33.37 -2.79 34.82
C THR A 817 -33.05 -2.53 33.34
N PHE A 818 -33.45 -3.46 32.46
CA PHE A 818 -33.30 -3.31 31.02
C PHE A 818 -34.60 -2.77 30.43
N ASP A 819 -34.62 -1.50 30.04
CA ASP A 819 -35.83 -0.88 29.50
C ASP A 819 -35.91 -1.07 27.97
N ARG A 820 -37.03 -1.60 27.47
CA ARG A 820 -37.30 -1.69 26.03
C ARG A 820 -37.84 -0.34 25.57
N LEU A 821 -37.06 0.43 24.81
CA LEU A 821 -37.55 1.61 24.09
C LEU A 821 -38.67 1.20 23.12
N ARG A 822 -39.93 1.35 23.54
CA ARG A 822 -41.10 1.31 22.65
C ARG A 822 -41.19 2.64 21.90
N ARG A 823 -41.13 2.59 20.57
CA ARG A 823 -41.87 3.57 19.73
C ARG A 823 -43.02 2.82 19.04
N PRO A 824 -44.20 3.44 18.91
CA PRO A 824 -45.29 2.88 18.12
C PRO A 824 -44.94 3.02 16.63
N VAL A 825 -45.11 1.94 15.87
CA VAL A 825 -45.17 2.00 14.40
C VAL A 825 -46.63 1.80 14.05
N GLU A 826 -47.29 2.86 13.59
CA GLU A 826 -48.49 2.75 12.77
C GLU A 826 -48.06 2.43 11.33
N GLY A 827 -48.72 1.44 10.71
CA GLY A 827 -48.75 1.27 9.25
C GLY A 827 -47.83 0.19 8.67
N GLU A 828 -48.48 -0.92 8.27
CA GLU A 828 -48.08 -2.04 7.38
C GLU A 828 -46.73 -2.76 7.56
#